data_AF-D7BYB3-F1
#
_entry.id   AF-D7BYB3-F1
#
_cell.length_a   1.000
_cell.length_b   1.000
_cell.length_c   1.000
_cell.angle_alpha   90.00
_cell.angle_beta   90.00
_cell.angle_gamma   90.00
#
_symmetry.space_group_name_H-M   'P 1'
#
loop_
_entity.id
_entity.type
_entity.pdbx_description
1 polymer ?
#
loop_
_entity_poly.entity_id
_entity_poly.type
_entity_poly.pdbx_seq_one_letter_code
_entity_poly.pdbx_strand_id
1 'polypeptide(L)'
;MADTDGAAAVAPNGGWGFEAAEELGFEGEPFLLPVPSAAPTPPAARGTGDLNHLARDIAERVGRAHAAVLEAHEAVQRHLLARYAPGARPPAPALHPVDRPAPVELVRTVPADAAYSVAGQADPAWILDAAAAALPLLGERGLAPAGAVYRPGRTNLSWHRGLPEAGAELRVRAGAEAVHRDEHGTRFTFDWQVHVEGDLLVEATGTAGFLSPEHTTEPLPAGEDSWPERQVPRYPRQFRPLANARRSRLTWQELRALASGFLAEVLGPDFEGEGTGPRLPGPAPRLIGAITELSREGGRYGQGKVTADLTFHGFHGGGPARGADATPLLAEAVVGVLQVYALSCGLHLCLPDPRFQPWAGGPTAIEVIDPTALGATLRCEVDVAEVGLVPRPHAIADAVVLADDRPVARLHGIGVALQEPPGSDLGALTIWEARDSPAAHESLRQRGARQRMLLAHSAEGDLSALTGEPEAISVSPVTVRPRLPRGDLLMVDQALDYDADPLEFRPGATLTSEYAVHPDPWFCREYGSGAVPNLLYMESSLQAAAQLSAVQGILNQHLDSAFVCRNLEGRATLLRHADPRGLALRHRITLADHSKLPGAILHRYTYELGLPDGPVYSGESVHGFLTKEVLDNQQGLDGGRYVPPWLNRLPTRPPGLRRLDLSRDTRLGSGRFALLHEADLVPDGGEHDTGYLLWERTVPKDDWFMAHHFRFDPVMPGSVGVEALFQSVAAYALHTGLADALPDPAARPAAQVELAWKYRGQITPGHRRMRGEVHIRRVEPCGDGLLLVADGSVWRDDLRIYQVDNIGVEILPTGGAAEGQVPR
;
A
#
# COMPACT_ATOMS: atom_id res chain seq x y z
N MET A 1 -58.81 37.69 -39.14
CA MET A 1 -59.52 38.92 -38.77
C MET A 1 -59.86 38.83 -37.29
N ALA A 2 -59.33 39.78 -36.52
CA ALA A 2 -59.76 40.26 -35.19
C ALA A 2 -59.80 39.32 -33.96
N ASP A 3 -58.88 39.60 -33.03
CA ASP A 3 -59.01 39.84 -31.58
C ASP A 3 -60.35 39.61 -30.86
N THR A 4 -60.31 39.12 -29.61
CA THR A 4 -60.29 39.97 -28.39
C THR A 4 -60.23 39.20 -27.05
N ASP A 5 -59.69 39.91 -26.06
CA ASP A 5 -59.35 39.65 -24.65
C ASP A 5 -60.35 38.98 -23.69
N GLY A 6 -59.80 38.49 -22.55
CA GLY A 6 -60.53 38.35 -21.28
C GLY A 6 -59.74 37.63 -20.15
N ALA A 7 -59.25 38.38 -19.17
CA ALA A 7 -58.45 37.93 -18.02
C ALA A 7 -59.25 37.30 -16.86
N ALA A 8 -58.61 36.42 -16.05
CA ALA A 8 -58.75 36.36 -14.58
C ALA A 8 -57.75 35.38 -13.92
N ALA A 9 -57.16 35.80 -12.80
CA ALA A 9 -56.21 35.09 -11.95
C ALA A 9 -56.90 34.45 -10.73
N VAL A 10 -56.36 33.34 -10.20
CA VAL A 10 -56.61 32.86 -8.82
C VAL A 10 -55.33 32.19 -8.27
N ALA A 11 -54.92 32.63 -7.08
CA ALA A 11 -53.84 32.09 -6.25
C ALA A 11 -54.38 31.10 -5.20
N PRO A 12 -53.56 30.17 -4.64
CA PRO A 12 -53.91 29.42 -3.44
C PRO A 12 -53.25 30.01 -2.18
N ASN A 13 -54.01 30.07 -1.09
CA ASN A 13 -53.58 30.53 0.23
C ASN A 13 -53.93 29.49 1.31
N GLY A 14 -53.00 29.26 2.25
CA GLY A 14 -53.20 28.67 3.59
C GLY A 14 -53.10 27.14 3.68
N GLY A 15 -52.35 26.50 4.57
CA GLY A 15 -51.61 26.96 5.76
C GLY A 15 -51.83 25.99 6.93
N TRP A 16 -50.80 25.23 7.32
CA TRP A 16 -50.58 24.52 8.60
C TRP A 16 -49.05 24.36 8.69
N GLY A 17 -48.25 24.83 9.66
CA GLY A 17 -48.45 25.02 11.09
C GLY A 17 -47.45 24.11 11.82
N PHE A 18 -46.17 24.50 11.91
CA PHE A 18 -45.11 23.77 12.65
C PHE A 18 -44.75 24.56 13.92
N GLU A 19 -44.84 23.91 15.08
CA GLU A 19 -44.29 24.39 16.35
C GLU A 19 -42.89 23.79 16.60
N ALA A 20 -41.95 24.72 16.79
CA ALA A 20 -40.71 24.72 17.58
C ALA A 20 -39.88 23.44 17.78
N ALA A 21 -38.64 23.50 17.27
CA ALA A 21 -37.46 22.87 17.85
C ALA A 21 -36.51 23.97 18.38
N GLU A 22 -36.29 23.99 19.69
CA GLU A 22 -35.09 24.52 20.37
C GLU A 22 -34.21 23.29 20.65
N GLU A 23 -32.88 23.24 20.60
CA GLU A 23 -31.78 24.19 20.72
C GLU A 23 -30.54 23.42 20.25
N LEU A 24 -29.67 23.99 19.42
CA LEU A 24 -28.23 23.72 19.37
C LEU A 24 -27.60 24.81 18.50
N GLY A 25 -27.21 25.91 19.14
CA GLY A 25 -26.58 27.05 18.50
C GLY A 25 -25.16 26.74 18.03
N PHE A 26 -24.92 26.91 16.74
CA PHE A 26 -23.61 27.25 16.20
C PHE A 26 -23.75 28.60 15.49
N GLU A 27 -23.28 29.66 16.16
CA GLU A 27 -23.08 30.96 15.53
C GLU A 27 -21.86 30.90 14.62
N GLY A 28 -22.07 31.19 13.33
CA GLY A 28 -21.03 31.31 12.32
C GLY A 28 -21.65 31.76 11.00
N GLU A 29 -21.52 33.07 10.71
CA GLU A 29 -21.99 33.76 9.50
C GLU A 29 -21.75 32.97 8.19
N PRO A 30 -22.77 32.76 7.34
CA PRO A 30 -22.57 32.19 6.02
C PRO A 30 -21.92 33.23 5.09
N PHE A 31 -20.71 32.91 4.60
CA PHE A 31 -20.02 33.63 3.55
C PHE A 31 -20.82 33.53 2.23
N LEU A 32 -21.60 34.57 1.92
CA LEU A 32 -22.33 34.69 0.65
C LEU A 32 -21.37 35.06 -0.48
N LEU A 33 -21.07 34.11 -1.38
CA LEU A 33 -20.54 34.43 -2.71
C LEU A 33 -21.67 34.97 -3.60
N PRO A 34 -21.47 36.06 -4.35
CA PRO A 34 -22.50 36.64 -5.20
C PRO A 34 -22.79 35.72 -6.39
N VAL A 35 -24.05 35.30 -6.53
CA VAL A 35 -24.56 34.62 -7.73
C VAL A 35 -24.70 35.66 -8.85
N PRO A 36 -24.08 35.47 -10.03
CA PRO A 36 -24.37 36.32 -11.18
C PRO A 36 -25.79 36.07 -11.67
N SER A 37 -26.61 37.11 -11.65
CA SER A 37 -27.90 37.20 -12.31
C SER A 37 -27.72 37.15 -13.84
N ALA A 38 -28.64 36.45 -14.50
CA ALA A 38 -28.88 36.35 -15.95
C ALA A 38 -28.09 35.27 -16.72
N ALA A 39 -28.83 34.24 -17.12
CA ALA A 39 -28.45 33.32 -18.19
C ALA A 39 -28.41 34.08 -19.54
N PRO A 40 -27.35 33.93 -20.37
CA PRO A 40 -27.35 34.50 -21.71
C PRO A 40 -28.20 33.64 -22.66
N THR A 41 -29.10 34.30 -23.39
CA THR A 41 -29.88 33.75 -24.50
C THR A 41 -28.95 33.18 -25.59
N PRO A 42 -29.22 32.00 -26.17
CA PRO A 42 -28.34 31.43 -27.21
C PRO A 42 -28.39 32.27 -28.50
N PRO A 43 -27.26 32.53 -29.17
CA PRO A 43 -27.27 33.21 -30.45
C PRO A 43 -27.75 32.26 -31.55
N ALA A 44 -28.53 32.82 -32.48
CA ALA A 44 -29.01 32.13 -33.67
C ALA A 44 -27.85 31.64 -34.56
N ALA A 45 -28.03 30.45 -35.13
CA ALA A 45 -27.08 29.76 -35.99
C ALA A 45 -26.54 30.66 -37.11
N ARG A 46 -25.21 30.79 -37.17
CA ARG A 46 -24.49 31.33 -38.32
C ARG A 46 -23.36 30.38 -38.69
N GLY A 47 -23.40 29.92 -39.94
CA GLY A 47 -22.28 29.55 -40.83
C GLY A 47 -21.13 28.70 -40.27
N THR A 48 -20.91 27.56 -40.91
CA THR A 48 -19.69 26.74 -40.80
C THR A 48 -18.43 27.58 -40.97
N GLY A 49 -17.81 27.97 -39.86
CA GLY A 49 -16.56 28.70 -39.78
C GLY A 49 -15.73 28.16 -38.61
N ASP A 50 -14.76 27.31 -38.96
CA ASP A 50 -13.57 26.88 -38.23
C ASP A 50 -13.74 26.27 -36.81
N LEU A 51 -13.98 24.96 -36.77
CA LEU A 51 -13.97 24.11 -35.56
C LEU A 51 -12.69 24.28 -34.72
N ASN A 52 -11.55 24.64 -35.32
CA ASN A 52 -10.30 24.85 -34.60
C ASN A 52 -10.33 26.10 -33.71
N HIS A 53 -11.09 27.14 -34.08
CA HIS A 53 -11.25 28.33 -33.26
C HIS A 53 -12.14 28.05 -32.05
N LEU A 54 -13.22 27.28 -32.24
CA LEU A 54 -14.08 26.84 -31.15
C LEU A 54 -13.32 25.92 -30.18
N ALA A 55 -12.52 24.98 -30.69
CA ALA A 55 -11.68 24.11 -29.86
C ALA A 55 -10.65 24.91 -29.03
N ARG A 56 -10.04 25.95 -29.62
CA ARG A 56 -9.06 26.81 -28.93
C ARG A 56 -9.69 27.69 -27.86
N ASP A 57 -10.88 28.25 -28.13
CA ASP A 57 -11.62 29.06 -27.16
C ASP A 57 -12.18 28.20 -26.01
N ILE A 58 -12.57 26.95 -26.29
CA ILE A 58 -12.92 25.96 -25.26
C ILE A 58 -11.69 25.60 -24.43
N ALA A 59 -10.55 25.29 -25.05
CA ALA A 59 -9.31 24.96 -24.35
C ALA A 59 -8.83 26.10 -23.44
N GLU A 60 -8.91 27.35 -23.89
CA GLU A 60 -8.59 28.52 -23.05
C GLU A 60 -9.56 28.69 -21.87
N ARG A 61 -10.86 28.48 -22.08
CA ARG A 61 -11.85 28.57 -21.00
C ARG A 61 -11.66 27.45 -19.98
N VAL A 62 -11.34 26.24 -20.43
CA VAL A 62 -10.99 25.10 -19.58
C VAL A 62 -9.70 25.38 -18.81
N GLY A 63 -8.66 25.92 -19.46
CA GLY A 63 -7.41 26.32 -18.80
C GLY A 63 -7.63 27.38 -17.72
N ARG A 64 -8.46 28.39 -17.98
CA ARG A 64 -8.82 29.42 -16.99
C ARG A 64 -9.64 28.85 -15.83
N ALA A 65 -10.57 27.94 -16.11
CA ALA A 65 -11.35 27.26 -15.06
C ALA A 65 -10.46 26.35 -14.21
N HIS A 66 -9.52 25.63 -14.81
CA HIS A 66 -8.57 24.76 -14.13
C HIS A 66 -7.63 25.57 -13.23
N ALA A 67 -7.10 26.69 -13.71
CA ALA A 67 -6.29 27.61 -12.90
C ALA A 67 -7.06 28.16 -11.69
N ALA A 68 -8.33 28.54 -11.87
CA ALA A 68 -9.18 29.01 -10.78
C ALA A 68 -9.49 27.90 -9.75
N VAL A 69 -9.66 26.65 -10.19
CA VAL A 69 -9.84 25.49 -9.31
C VAL A 69 -8.56 25.20 -8.53
N LEU A 70 -7.38 25.27 -9.15
CA LEU A 70 -6.09 25.12 -8.47
C LEU A 70 -5.87 26.21 -7.43
N GLU A 71 -6.12 27.48 -7.76
CA GLU A 71 -6.04 28.59 -6.79
C GLU A 71 -7.01 28.41 -5.62
N ALA A 72 -8.24 27.94 -5.89
CA ALA A 72 -9.20 27.63 -4.85
C ALA A 72 -8.75 26.44 -3.99
N HIS A 73 -8.15 25.41 -4.59
CA HIS A 73 -7.61 24.25 -3.87
C HIS A 73 -6.42 24.64 -2.98
N GLU A 74 -5.51 25.49 -3.47
CA GLU A 74 -4.41 26.06 -2.70
C GLU A 74 -4.91 26.97 -1.56
N ALA A 75 -5.96 27.75 -1.80
CA ALA A 75 -6.58 28.57 -0.77
C ALA A 75 -7.24 27.72 0.33
N VAL A 76 -7.93 26.64 -0.06
CA VAL A 76 -8.53 25.66 0.87
C VAL A 76 -7.43 24.90 1.62
N GLN A 77 -6.36 24.47 0.97
CA GLN A 77 -5.21 23.85 1.64
C GLN A 77 -4.56 24.81 2.62
N ARG A 78 -4.29 26.07 2.24
CA ARG A 78 -3.78 27.10 3.17
C ARG A 78 -4.71 27.31 4.36
N HIS A 79 -6.03 27.34 4.13
CA HIS A 79 -7.03 27.48 5.19
C HIS A 79 -7.09 26.25 6.11
N LEU A 80 -6.99 25.04 5.57
CA LEU A 80 -6.98 23.79 6.33
C LEU A 80 -5.67 23.65 7.12
N LEU A 81 -4.52 23.96 6.52
CA LEU A 81 -3.22 23.99 7.19
C LEU A 81 -3.21 25.04 8.32
N ALA A 82 -3.86 26.19 8.14
CA ALA A 82 -4.04 27.17 9.21
C ALA A 82 -4.96 26.68 10.35
N ARG A 83 -5.90 25.76 10.08
CA ARG A 83 -6.75 25.11 11.11
C ARG A 83 -6.09 23.94 11.82
N TYR A 84 -5.10 23.29 11.20
CA TYR A 84 -4.29 22.23 11.79
C TYR A 84 -2.97 22.73 12.38
N ALA A 85 -2.70 24.03 12.32
CA ALA A 85 -1.62 24.64 13.10
C ALA A 85 -1.87 24.36 14.60
N PRO A 86 -0.92 23.72 15.31
CA PRO A 86 -1.04 23.49 16.75
C PRO A 86 -1.35 24.81 17.47
N GLY A 87 -2.30 24.75 18.39
CA GLY A 87 -2.76 25.88 19.17
C GLY A 87 -1.60 26.66 19.80
N ALA A 88 -1.79 27.98 19.80
CA ALA A 88 -1.01 29.02 20.48
C ALA A 88 0.15 28.51 21.35
N ARG A 89 1.36 28.74 20.84
CA ARG A 89 2.61 28.76 21.61
C ARG A 89 2.36 29.53 22.93
N PRO A 90 2.62 28.96 24.12
CA PRO A 90 2.62 29.76 25.34
C PRO A 90 3.66 30.87 25.18
N PRO A 91 3.45 32.07 25.78
CA PRO A 91 4.42 33.14 25.65
C PRO A 91 5.74 32.66 26.25
N ALA A 92 6.76 32.59 25.41
CA ALA A 92 8.12 32.34 25.85
C ALA A 92 8.48 33.37 26.93
N PRO A 93 9.17 32.98 28.01
CA PRO A 93 9.68 33.94 28.97
C PRO A 93 10.53 34.97 28.21
N ALA A 94 10.31 36.25 28.49
CA ALA A 94 10.94 37.36 27.76
C ALA A 94 12.46 37.18 27.72
N LEU A 95 12.97 36.71 26.58
CA LEU A 95 14.39 36.63 26.29
C LEU A 95 14.82 38.01 25.75
N HIS A 96 15.85 38.55 26.38
CA HIS A 96 16.55 39.77 25.98
C HIS A 96 16.93 39.72 24.48
N PRO A 97 17.04 40.87 23.79
CA PRO A 97 17.25 40.92 22.34
C PRO A 97 18.52 40.16 21.96
N VAL A 98 18.35 39.00 21.32
CA VAL A 98 19.45 38.18 20.80
C VAL A 98 19.81 38.70 19.41
N ASP A 99 21.10 38.85 19.12
CA ASP A 99 21.64 39.08 17.77
C ASP A 99 21.13 38.00 16.82
N ARG A 100 20.06 38.28 16.06
CA ARG A 100 19.70 37.45 14.90
C ARG A 100 20.59 37.89 13.74
N PRO A 101 21.52 37.05 13.26
CA PRO A 101 22.31 37.41 12.08
C PRO A 101 21.39 37.54 10.87
N ALA A 102 21.78 38.39 9.92
CA ALA A 102 21.11 38.45 8.64
C ALA A 102 21.20 37.07 7.95
N PRO A 103 20.15 36.63 7.23
CA PRO A 103 20.17 35.36 6.52
C PRO A 103 21.27 35.34 5.47
N VAL A 104 21.80 34.15 5.21
CA VAL A 104 22.77 33.88 4.13
C VAL A 104 21.98 33.48 2.89
N GLU A 105 22.30 34.11 1.76
CA GLU A 105 21.76 33.73 0.45
C GLU A 105 22.91 33.30 -0.46
N LEU A 106 22.77 32.14 -1.09
CA LEU A 106 23.73 31.59 -2.04
C LEU A 106 23.03 31.24 -3.34
N VAL A 107 23.72 31.46 -4.44
CA VAL A 107 23.36 30.92 -5.75
C VAL A 107 24.42 29.91 -6.15
N ARG A 108 23.97 28.74 -6.60
CA ARG A 108 24.83 27.64 -7.08
C ARG A 108 24.21 27.05 -8.34
N THR A 109 25.03 26.77 -9.35
CA THR A 109 24.58 26.04 -10.53
C THR A 109 24.90 24.56 -10.35
N VAL A 110 23.94 23.68 -10.63
CA VAL A 110 24.17 22.24 -10.65
C VAL A 110 25.22 21.92 -11.73
N PRO A 111 26.35 21.28 -11.40
CA PRO A 111 27.35 20.91 -12.40
C PRO A 111 26.76 19.99 -13.46
N ALA A 112 27.16 20.19 -14.71
CA ALA A 112 26.81 19.31 -15.82
C ALA A 112 27.72 18.07 -15.93
N ASP A 113 28.66 17.89 -14.99
CA ASP A 113 29.56 16.75 -15.02
C ASP A 113 28.88 15.47 -14.49
N ALA A 114 29.45 14.33 -14.86
CA ALA A 114 28.91 13.01 -14.49
C ALA A 114 29.19 12.61 -13.03
N ALA A 115 29.91 13.45 -12.25
CA ALA A 115 30.17 13.18 -10.84
C ALA A 115 29.03 13.73 -9.96
N TYR A 116 28.37 14.81 -10.41
CA TYR A 116 27.29 15.48 -9.68
C TYR A 116 25.94 15.45 -10.44
N SER A 117 25.88 14.67 -11.52
CA SER A 117 24.64 14.36 -12.22
C SER A 117 24.47 12.87 -12.48
N VAL A 118 23.26 12.37 -12.27
CA VAL A 118 22.88 10.97 -12.48
C VAL A 118 21.78 10.94 -13.53
N ALA A 119 22.09 10.35 -14.69
CA ALA A 119 21.16 10.30 -15.84
C ALA A 119 20.59 11.66 -16.26
N GLY A 120 21.39 12.73 -16.15
CA GLY A 120 21.00 14.11 -16.51
C GLY A 120 20.44 14.93 -15.34
N GLN A 121 20.06 14.30 -14.22
CA GLN A 121 19.52 14.98 -13.05
C GLN A 121 20.59 15.33 -12.03
N ALA A 122 20.37 16.39 -11.25
CA ALA A 122 21.20 16.75 -10.12
C ALA A 122 21.31 15.62 -9.09
N ASP A 123 22.50 15.39 -8.55
CA ASP A 123 22.65 14.51 -7.39
C ASP A 123 22.00 15.17 -6.14
N PRO A 124 21.12 14.47 -5.40
CA PRO A 124 20.56 14.99 -4.15
C PRO A 124 21.62 15.48 -3.17
N ALA A 125 22.76 14.80 -3.08
CA ALA A 125 23.83 15.16 -2.17
C ALA A 125 24.44 16.51 -2.49
N TRP A 126 24.56 16.85 -3.77
CA TRP A 126 25.04 18.16 -4.19
C TRP A 126 24.08 19.28 -3.80
N ILE A 127 22.77 19.04 -3.90
CA ILE A 127 21.74 20.00 -3.47
C ILE A 127 21.81 20.21 -1.96
N LEU A 128 21.92 19.12 -1.20
CA LEU A 128 22.03 19.17 0.26
C LEU A 128 23.33 19.81 0.72
N ASP A 129 24.45 19.54 0.05
CA ASP A 129 25.75 20.18 0.32
C ASP A 129 25.71 21.68 0.04
N ALA A 130 25.14 22.10 -1.10
CA ALA A 130 24.95 23.50 -1.41
C ALA A 130 24.12 24.24 -0.35
N ALA A 131 23.09 23.58 0.20
CA ALA A 131 22.27 24.13 1.27
C ALA A 131 23.03 24.18 2.62
N ALA A 132 23.63 23.06 3.01
CA ALA A 132 24.31 22.92 4.29
C ALA A 132 25.59 23.79 4.37
N ALA A 133 26.25 24.06 3.24
CA ALA A 133 27.38 24.99 3.17
C ALA A 133 27.01 26.44 3.54
N ALA A 134 25.73 26.82 3.53
CA ALA A 134 25.28 28.12 4.02
C ALA A 134 25.34 28.23 5.55
N LEU A 135 25.27 27.12 6.28
CA LEU A 135 25.23 27.11 7.75
C LEU A 135 26.56 27.54 8.39
N PRO A 136 27.74 27.02 7.97
CA PRO A 136 29.02 27.52 8.44
C PRO A 136 29.24 29.03 8.18
N LEU A 137 28.68 29.58 7.09
CA LEU A 137 28.80 31.00 6.75
C LEU A 137 28.03 31.92 7.72
N LEU A 138 27.06 31.40 8.47
CA LEU A 138 26.45 32.14 9.57
C LEU A 138 27.48 32.46 10.67
N GLY A 139 28.55 31.66 10.77
CA GLY A 139 29.69 31.92 11.64
C GLY A 139 30.37 33.25 11.33
N GLU A 140 30.59 33.54 10.03
CA GLU A 140 31.14 34.81 9.54
C GLU A 140 30.22 36.01 9.81
N ARG A 141 28.93 35.76 10.07
CA ARG A 141 27.93 36.77 10.47
C ARG A 141 27.88 37.00 11.98
N GLY A 142 28.88 36.55 12.73
CA GLY A 142 29.03 36.80 14.17
C GLY A 142 28.47 35.71 15.06
N LEU A 143 28.11 34.54 14.51
CA LEU A 143 27.72 33.38 15.33
C LEU A 143 28.92 32.57 15.85
N ALA A 144 30.07 32.57 15.14
CA ALA A 144 31.20 31.72 15.51
C ALA A 144 32.18 32.46 16.44
N PRO A 145 32.42 31.97 17.67
CA PRO A 145 33.56 32.40 18.47
C PRO A 145 34.88 32.10 17.76
N ALA A 146 35.93 32.85 18.07
CA ALA A 146 37.25 32.62 17.48
C ALA A 146 37.76 31.20 17.79
N GLY A 147 38.15 30.46 16.75
CA GLY A 147 38.63 29.08 16.87
C GLY A 147 37.56 28.01 17.08
N ALA A 148 36.27 28.38 17.08
CA ALA A 148 35.17 27.43 17.13
C ALA A 148 35.04 26.63 15.81
N VAL A 149 34.54 25.41 15.92
CA VAL A 149 34.31 24.48 14.82
C VAL A 149 32.81 24.31 14.64
N TYR A 150 32.36 24.34 13.38
CA TYR A 150 30.97 24.05 13.05
C TYR A 150 30.63 22.61 13.41
N ARG A 151 29.46 22.42 14.03
CA ARG A 151 28.96 21.14 14.49
C ARG A 151 27.50 21.01 14.08
N PRO A 152 27.16 20.06 13.18
CA PRO A 152 25.78 19.76 12.85
C PRO A 152 25.10 18.99 13.99
N GLY A 153 23.80 19.22 14.16
CA GLY A 153 22.95 18.52 15.12
C GLY A 153 21.88 17.71 14.42
N ARG A 154 20.62 18.03 14.69
CA ARG A 154 19.46 17.42 14.05
C ARG A 154 19.01 18.27 12.87
N THR A 155 18.71 17.64 11.75
CA THR A 155 18.14 18.23 10.53
C THR A 155 16.87 17.49 10.18
N ASN A 156 15.74 18.19 10.11
CA ASN A 156 14.47 17.67 9.60
C ASN A 156 14.25 18.25 8.20
N LEU A 157 14.29 17.40 7.20
CA LEU A 157 14.31 17.70 5.76
C LEU A 157 12.99 17.32 5.11
N SER A 158 12.45 18.18 4.24
CA SER A 158 11.26 17.88 3.44
C SER A 158 11.52 18.20 1.97
N TRP A 159 11.40 17.18 1.11
CA TRP A 159 11.42 17.34 -0.34
C TRP A 159 10.02 17.66 -0.84
N HIS A 160 9.91 18.65 -1.73
CA HIS A 160 8.63 19.11 -2.27
C HIS A 160 8.48 18.81 -3.76
N ARG A 161 9.60 18.60 -4.47
CA ARG A 161 9.64 18.34 -5.91
C ARG A 161 10.73 17.33 -6.28
N GLY A 162 10.63 16.81 -7.50
CA GLY A 162 11.67 15.99 -8.10
C GLY A 162 12.96 16.77 -8.36
N LEU A 163 14.06 16.04 -8.51
CA LEU A 163 15.38 16.59 -8.75
C LEU A 163 15.42 17.41 -10.05
N PRO A 164 16.03 18.61 -10.03
CA PRO A 164 16.20 19.41 -11.23
C PRO A 164 17.20 18.73 -12.19
N GLU A 165 17.13 19.11 -13.46
CA GLU A 165 18.14 18.72 -14.45
C GLU A 165 19.49 19.42 -14.17
N ALA A 166 20.57 18.82 -14.65
CA ALA A 166 21.90 19.40 -14.54
C ALA A 166 21.99 20.76 -15.26
N GLY A 167 22.73 21.70 -14.68
CA GLY A 167 22.78 23.09 -15.12
C GLY A 167 21.71 24.00 -14.50
N ALA A 168 20.76 23.48 -13.73
CA ALA A 168 19.79 24.31 -13.02
C ALA A 168 20.45 25.26 -12.00
N GLU A 169 19.87 26.44 -11.82
CA GLU A 169 20.28 27.40 -10.80
C GLU A 169 19.53 27.13 -9.48
N LEU A 170 20.28 26.78 -8.43
CA LEU A 170 19.81 26.62 -7.07
C LEU A 170 19.97 27.95 -6.32
N ARG A 171 18.89 28.41 -5.68
CA ARG A 171 18.91 29.56 -4.76
C ARG A 171 18.69 29.06 -3.34
N VAL A 172 19.72 29.17 -2.52
CA VAL A 172 19.71 28.77 -1.11
C VAL A 172 19.50 30.01 -0.26
N ARG A 173 18.60 29.93 0.70
CA ARG A 173 18.45 30.89 1.79
C ARG A 173 18.55 30.15 3.12
N ALA A 174 19.41 30.60 4.02
CA ALA A 174 19.60 30.00 5.34
C ALA A 174 19.55 31.05 6.45
N GLY A 175 18.83 30.74 7.53
CA GLY A 175 18.66 31.59 8.70
C GLY A 175 19.10 30.89 9.99
N ALA A 176 19.37 31.68 11.03
CA ALA A 176 19.55 31.20 12.39
C ALA A 176 18.53 31.85 13.33
N GLU A 177 17.96 31.03 14.19
CA GLU A 177 17.03 31.40 15.25
C GLU A 177 17.51 30.85 16.61
N ALA A 178 16.86 31.27 17.69
CA ALA A 178 17.08 30.79 19.06
C ALA A 178 18.57 30.63 19.44
N VAL A 179 19.39 31.65 19.14
CA VAL A 179 20.84 31.61 19.38
C VAL A 179 21.14 31.70 20.88
N HIS A 180 21.92 30.74 21.37
CA HIS A 180 22.41 30.65 22.73
C HIS A 180 23.94 30.62 22.73
N ARG A 181 24.57 31.41 23.60
CA ARG A 181 26.03 31.49 23.74
C ARG A 181 26.43 31.17 25.17
N ASP A 182 27.42 30.30 25.34
CA ASP A 182 28.03 29.96 26.63
C ASP A 182 29.55 29.83 26.51
N GLU A 183 30.20 29.30 27.53
CA GLU A 183 31.65 29.07 27.57
C GLU A 183 32.14 27.99 26.59
N HIS A 184 31.25 27.10 26.12
CA HIS A 184 31.59 26.01 25.21
C HIS A 184 31.41 26.41 23.74
N GLY A 185 30.57 27.41 23.46
CA GLY A 185 30.42 28.02 22.15
C GLY A 185 29.03 28.63 21.90
N THR A 186 28.62 28.63 20.63
CA THR A 186 27.30 29.10 20.19
C THR A 186 26.46 27.91 19.74
N ARG A 187 25.21 27.82 20.19
CA ARG A 187 24.19 26.84 19.75
C ARG A 187 23.00 27.59 19.18
N PHE A 188 22.39 27.09 18.11
CA PHE A 188 21.27 27.76 17.45
C PHE A 188 20.35 26.77 16.75
N THR A 189 19.11 27.18 16.51
CA THR A 189 18.22 26.51 15.55
C THR A 189 18.40 27.18 14.18
N PHE A 190 18.21 26.44 13.10
CA PHE A 190 18.29 26.98 11.75
C PHE A 190 17.09 26.59 10.92
N ASP A 191 16.87 27.36 9.86
CA ASP A 191 16.04 27.01 8.72
C ASP A 191 16.85 27.26 7.45
N TRP A 192 16.66 26.42 6.44
CA TRP A 192 17.11 26.73 5.09
C TRP A 192 16.13 26.23 4.05
N GLN A 193 16.12 26.91 2.91
CA GLN A 193 15.28 26.59 1.75
C GLN A 193 16.11 26.65 0.48
N VAL A 194 15.89 25.69 -0.40
CA VAL A 194 16.46 25.66 -1.76
C VAL A 194 15.33 25.83 -2.76
N HIS A 195 15.45 26.83 -3.62
CA HIS A 195 14.54 27.09 -4.72
C HIS A 195 15.22 26.85 -6.07
N VAL A 196 14.44 26.37 -7.03
CA VAL A 196 14.84 26.24 -8.44
C VAL A 196 13.77 26.92 -9.29
N GLU A 197 14.18 27.84 -10.16
CA GLU A 197 13.27 28.64 -10.99
C GLU A 197 12.17 29.39 -10.22
N GLY A 198 12.40 29.65 -8.92
CA GLY A 198 11.45 30.32 -8.03
C GLY A 198 10.55 29.38 -7.23
N ASP A 199 10.57 28.09 -7.52
CA ASP A 199 9.79 27.07 -6.82
C ASP A 199 10.58 26.42 -5.68
N LEU A 200 9.91 26.12 -4.56
CA LEU A 200 10.52 25.42 -3.43
C LEU A 200 10.81 23.96 -3.82
N LEU A 201 12.09 23.58 -3.81
CA LEU A 201 12.54 22.21 -4.10
C LEU A 201 12.61 21.39 -2.80
N VAL A 202 13.31 21.93 -1.81
CA VAL A 202 13.61 21.26 -0.56
C VAL A 202 13.86 22.28 0.54
N GLU A 203 13.43 21.97 1.75
CA GLU A 203 13.70 22.79 2.94
C GLU A 203 14.11 21.91 4.12
N ALA A 204 14.82 22.52 5.08
CA ALA A 204 15.04 21.89 6.35
C ALA A 204 15.01 22.86 7.51
N THR A 205 14.69 22.32 8.67
CA THR A 205 14.86 22.99 9.97
C THR A 205 15.72 22.12 10.86
N GLY A 206 16.44 22.71 11.81
CA GLY A 206 17.34 21.92 12.62
C GLY A 206 18.06 22.66 13.72
N THR A 207 19.05 21.98 14.29
CA THR A 207 19.94 22.47 15.33
C THR A 207 21.38 22.34 14.89
N ALA A 208 22.17 23.36 15.17
CA ALA A 208 23.60 23.39 14.88
C ALA A 208 24.34 24.22 15.93
N GLY A 209 25.66 24.18 15.89
CA GLY A 209 26.48 25.02 16.76
C GLY A 209 27.87 25.30 16.21
N PHE A 210 28.51 26.30 16.79
CA PHE A 210 29.94 26.59 16.67
C PHE A 210 30.55 26.35 18.04
N LEU A 211 31.18 25.19 18.22
CA LEU A 211 31.69 24.72 19.51
C LEU A 211 33.22 24.74 19.53
N SER A 212 33.79 24.92 20.71
CA SER A 212 35.22 24.69 20.90
C SER A 212 35.58 23.23 20.55
N PRO A 213 36.79 22.95 20.01
CA PRO A 213 37.17 21.61 19.54
C PRO A 213 36.97 20.49 20.56
N GLU A 214 37.17 20.80 21.84
CA GLU A 214 37.05 19.86 22.97
C GLU A 214 35.60 19.47 23.31
N HIS A 215 34.62 20.25 22.86
CA HIS A 215 33.20 20.09 23.18
C HIS A 215 32.34 19.69 21.97
N THR A 216 32.96 19.24 20.89
CA THR A 216 32.27 18.87 19.63
C THR A 216 31.32 17.68 19.77
N THR A 217 31.46 16.87 20.82
CA THR A 217 30.60 15.72 21.14
C THR A 217 29.51 16.03 22.18
N GLU A 218 29.46 17.24 22.76
CA GLU A 218 28.42 17.59 23.74
C GLU A 218 27.03 17.57 23.12
N PRO A 219 25.92 17.44 23.84
CA PRO A 219 24.60 17.58 23.23
C PRO A 219 24.38 19.00 22.67
N LEU A 220 23.84 19.08 21.45
CA LEU A 220 23.19 20.32 20.98
C LEU A 220 21.80 20.44 21.62
N PRO A 221 21.17 21.63 21.59
CA PRO A 221 19.81 21.77 22.10
C PRO A 221 18.96 20.71 21.41
N ALA A 222 18.27 19.88 22.19
CA ALA A 222 17.20 19.09 21.62
C ALA A 222 16.18 20.09 21.07
N GLY A 223 15.77 19.93 19.81
CA GLY A 223 14.46 20.47 19.44
C GLY A 223 13.44 19.98 20.47
N GLU A 224 12.34 20.71 20.69
CA GLU A 224 11.34 20.35 21.71
C GLU A 224 10.76 18.91 21.53
N ASP A 225 11.04 18.25 20.39
CA ASP A 225 10.58 16.91 20.02
C ASP A 225 11.62 15.80 20.26
N SER A 226 11.18 14.69 20.87
CA SER A 226 11.94 13.45 20.98
C SER A 226 12.35 12.89 19.61
N TRP A 227 13.31 11.95 19.59
CA TRP A 227 13.62 11.19 18.38
C TRP A 227 12.36 10.47 17.88
N PRO A 228 12.01 10.55 16.59
CA PRO A 228 10.79 9.95 16.08
C PRO A 228 10.87 8.41 16.17
N GLU A 229 9.81 7.80 16.69
CA GLU A 229 9.63 6.35 16.70
C GLU A 229 8.47 5.97 15.77
N ARG A 230 8.73 5.05 14.83
CA ARG A 230 7.69 4.49 13.98
C ARG A 230 7.16 3.20 14.61
N GLN A 231 5.84 3.10 14.69
CA GLN A 231 5.17 1.91 15.19
C GLN A 231 5.37 0.73 14.23
N VAL A 232 5.74 -0.42 14.79
CA VAL A 232 5.78 -1.68 14.04
C VAL A 232 4.34 -2.16 13.84
N PRO A 233 3.85 -2.34 12.60
CA PRO A 233 2.51 -2.85 12.36
C PRO A 233 2.32 -4.23 13.01
N ARG A 234 1.16 -4.48 13.61
CA ARG A 234 0.84 -5.80 14.19
C ARG A 234 0.91 -6.92 13.15
N TYR A 235 0.48 -6.63 11.93
CA TYR A 235 0.58 -7.51 10.77
C TYR A 235 1.33 -6.75 9.67
N PRO A 236 2.68 -6.82 9.66
CA PRO A 236 3.46 -6.18 8.61
C PRO A 236 3.07 -6.75 7.24
N ARG A 237 2.97 -5.87 6.23
CA ARG A 237 2.71 -6.30 4.85
C ARG A 237 3.82 -7.23 4.38
N GLN A 238 3.48 -8.24 3.59
CA GLN A 238 4.49 -9.05 2.93
C GLN A 238 4.67 -8.56 1.50
N PHE A 239 5.62 -7.65 1.30
CA PHE A 239 5.99 -7.24 -0.04
C PHE A 239 6.54 -8.42 -0.83
N ARG A 240 5.99 -8.65 -2.03
CA ARG A 240 6.47 -9.67 -2.96
C ARG A 240 7.40 -9.01 -3.98
N PRO A 241 8.72 -9.26 -3.96
CA PRO A 241 9.65 -8.71 -4.94
C PRO A 241 9.19 -8.93 -6.38
N LEU A 242 9.50 -7.98 -7.27
CA LEU A 242 9.15 -8.03 -8.70
C LEU A 242 10.20 -8.81 -9.50
N ALA A 243 11.41 -8.89 -8.97
CA ALA A 243 12.51 -9.71 -9.47
C ALA A 243 13.27 -10.33 -8.29
N ASN A 244 13.89 -11.50 -8.50
CA ASN A 244 14.65 -12.20 -7.46
C ASN A 244 16.15 -11.98 -7.59
N ALA A 245 16.68 -11.09 -6.76
CA ALA A 245 18.12 -10.97 -6.56
C ALA A 245 18.68 -12.25 -5.92
N ARG A 246 19.74 -12.81 -6.53
CA ARG A 246 20.41 -14.04 -6.05
C ARG A 246 21.48 -13.78 -5.00
N ARG A 247 21.94 -12.53 -4.87
CA ARG A 247 23.03 -12.15 -3.96
C ARG A 247 22.48 -11.40 -2.75
N SER A 248 22.97 -11.80 -1.58
CA SER A 248 22.70 -11.14 -0.29
C SER A 248 23.89 -10.31 0.21
N ARG A 249 24.97 -10.22 -0.59
CA ARG A 249 26.19 -9.45 -0.31
C ARG A 249 26.74 -8.90 -1.61
N LEU A 250 27.27 -7.68 -1.58
CA LEU A 250 27.84 -7.02 -2.76
C LEU A 250 29.16 -6.34 -2.40
N THR A 251 30.21 -6.69 -3.14
CA THR A 251 31.52 -6.05 -3.08
C THR A 251 31.49 -4.69 -3.80
N TRP A 252 32.53 -3.88 -3.57
CA TRP A 252 32.72 -2.64 -4.32
C TRP A 252 32.69 -2.81 -5.85
N GLN A 253 33.31 -3.87 -6.36
CA GLN A 253 33.36 -4.11 -7.80
C GLN A 253 31.96 -4.34 -8.38
N GLU A 254 31.11 -5.03 -7.63
CA GLU A 254 29.73 -5.33 -8.01
C GLU A 254 28.84 -4.11 -7.88
N LEU A 255 29.02 -3.29 -6.84
CA LEU A 255 28.35 -1.98 -6.71
C LEU A 255 28.69 -1.05 -7.88
N ARG A 256 29.95 -1.02 -8.31
CA ARG A 256 30.37 -0.27 -9.51
C ARG A 256 29.76 -0.82 -10.79
N ALA A 257 29.63 -2.14 -10.90
CA ALA A 257 28.97 -2.78 -12.04
C ALA A 257 27.47 -2.43 -12.08
N LEU A 258 26.80 -2.40 -10.92
CA LEU A 258 25.41 -1.92 -10.79
C LEU A 258 25.26 -0.47 -11.24
N ALA A 259 26.13 0.43 -10.76
CA ALA A 259 26.12 1.84 -11.18
C ALA A 259 26.33 2.00 -12.69
N SER A 260 27.10 1.09 -13.30
CA SER A 260 27.33 1.05 -14.75
C SER A 260 26.17 0.39 -15.54
N GLY A 261 25.11 -0.08 -14.86
CA GLY A 261 23.92 -0.68 -15.47
C GLY A 261 23.99 -2.19 -15.70
N PHE A 262 24.97 -2.90 -15.15
CA PHE A 262 25.09 -4.35 -15.28
C PHE A 262 24.24 -5.09 -14.23
N LEU A 263 22.93 -4.85 -14.21
CA LEU A 263 22.02 -5.40 -13.20
C LEU A 263 21.99 -6.94 -13.26
N ALA A 264 21.81 -7.52 -14.44
CA ALA A 264 21.76 -8.97 -14.64
C ALA A 264 23.03 -9.70 -14.14
N GLU A 265 24.20 -9.13 -14.42
CA GLU A 265 25.49 -9.71 -14.02
C GLU A 265 25.62 -9.78 -12.49
N VAL A 266 25.07 -8.78 -11.80
CA VAL A 266 25.22 -8.64 -10.34
C VAL A 266 24.06 -9.29 -9.57
N LEU A 267 22.82 -9.01 -9.95
CA LEU A 267 21.62 -9.44 -9.22
C LEU A 267 21.05 -10.78 -9.74
N GLY A 268 21.37 -11.15 -10.98
CA GLY A 268 21.00 -12.43 -11.57
C GLY A 268 20.09 -12.32 -12.81
N PRO A 269 19.69 -13.46 -13.39
CA PRO A 269 19.01 -13.51 -14.69
C PRO A 269 17.59 -12.94 -14.68
N ASP A 270 17.00 -12.76 -13.49
CA ASP A 270 15.71 -12.06 -13.35
C ASP A 270 15.77 -10.60 -13.80
N PHE A 271 16.98 -10.05 -14.01
CA PHE A 271 17.23 -8.67 -14.44
C PHE A 271 17.78 -8.59 -15.89
N GLU A 272 17.63 -9.64 -16.70
CA GLU A 272 18.06 -9.69 -18.11
C GLU A 272 17.02 -9.08 -19.07
N GLY A 273 17.49 -8.41 -20.14
CA GLY A 273 16.63 -7.89 -21.22
C GLY A 273 15.86 -6.62 -20.85
N GLU A 274 16.26 -5.98 -19.77
CA GLU A 274 15.61 -4.80 -19.21
C GLU A 274 16.30 -3.54 -19.75
N GLY A 275 15.52 -2.52 -20.14
CA GLY A 275 16.06 -1.19 -20.44
C GLY A 275 17.05 -0.74 -19.36
N THR A 276 17.98 0.17 -19.67
CA THR A 276 19.03 0.54 -18.71
C THR A 276 18.38 1.00 -17.41
N GLY A 277 18.42 0.18 -16.36
CA GLY A 277 17.83 0.50 -15.06
C GLY A 277 18.34 1.84 -14.54
N PRO A 278 17.68 2.42 -13.52
CA PRO A 278 18.06 3.72 -12.99
C PRO A 278 19.55 3.69 -12.66
N ARG A 279 20.27 4.70 -13.15
CA ARG A 279 21.69 4.84 -12.83
C ARG A 279 21.81 5.10 -11.32
N LEU A 280 22.72 4.39 -10.68
CA LEU A 280 23.19 4.77 -9.35
C LEU A 280 24.23 5.89 -9.50
N PRO A 281 24.45 6.71 -8.46
CA PRO A 281 25.55 7.67 -8.43
C PRO A 281 26.89 7.03 -8.84
N GLY A 282 27.72 7.82 -9.52
CA GLY A 282 29.02 7.37 -10.03
C GLY A 282 29.96 6.86 -8.94
N PRO A 283 31.06 6.18 -9.30
CA PRO A 283 31.94 5.52 -8.34
C PRO A 283 32.79 6.46 -7.46
N ALA A 284 32.62 7.77 -7.59
CA ALA A 284 33.35 8.78 -6.82
C ALA A 284 32.38 9.88 -6.38
N PRO A 285 32.34 10.22 -5.07
CA PRO A 285 33.12 9.61 -3.99
C PRO A 285 32.62 8.21 -3.64
N ARG A 286 33.54 7.32 -3.28
CA ARG A 286 33.20 5.94 -2.88
C ARG A 286 32.59 5.97 -1.47
N LEU A 287 31.28 6.15 -1.37
CA LEU A 287 30.56 6.18 -0.08
C LEU A 287 30.27 4.79 0.49
N ILE A 288 29.96 3.84 -0.39
CA ILE A 288 29.66 2.46 -0.01
C ILE A 288 30.86 1.57 -0.33
N GLY A 289 31.46 1.03 0.71
CA GLY A 289 32.58 0.10 0.63
C GLY A 289 32.13 -1.28 0.15
N ALA A 290 31.08 -1.82 0.77
CA ALA A 290 30.43 -3.09 0.45
C ALA A 290 29.05 -3.17 1.13
N ILE A 291 28.16 -4.01 0.60
CA ILE A 291 26.95 -4.46 1.30
C ILE A 291 27.25 -5.83 1.90
N THR A 292 27.25 -5.92 3.23
CA THR A 292 27.63 -7.11 3.99
C THR A 292 26.42 -7.98 4.36
N GLU A 293 25.22 -7.43 4.30
CA GLU A 293 23.95 -8.13 4.43
C GLU A 293 22.88 -7.41 3.59
N LEU A 294 22.13 -8.15 2.79
CA LEU A 294 20.94 -7.69 2.09
C LEU A 294 19.85 -8.75 2.29
N SER A 295 18.84 -8.40 3.06
CA SER A 295 17.63 -9.19 3.29
C SER A 295 16.40 -8.38 2.87
N ARG A 296 15.50 -9.02 2.12
CA ARG A 296 14.25 -8.40 1.62
C ARG A 296 13.05 -8.61 2.55
N GLU A 297 13.23 -9.40 3.60
CA GLU A 297 12.18 -9.78 4.57
C GLU A 297 12.65 -9.60 6.02
N GLY A 298 13.89 -9.19 6.23
CA GLY A 298 14.47 -8.94 7.55
C GLY A 298 14.05 -7.59 8.14
N GLY A 299 14.66 -7.24 9.26
CA GLY A 299 14.42 -5.95 9.92
C GLY A 299 13.20 -5.98 10.83
N ARG A 300 13.01 -4.93 11.64
CA ARG A 300 11.93 -4.89 12.63
C ARG A 300 10.54 -4.78 12.02
N TYR A 301 10.45 -4.29 10.79
CA TYR A 301 9.20 -4.13 10.05
C TYR A 301 8.92 -5.28 9.08
N GLY A 302 9.82 -6.26 8.97
CA GLY A 302 9.71 -7.37 8.02
C GLY A 302 9.72 -6.94 6.55
N GLN A 303 10.10 -5.70 6.23
CA GLN A 303 10.19 -5.21 4.85
C GLN A 303 11.61 -5.32 4.29
N GLY A 304 12.63 -5.49 5.12
CA GLY A 304 14.01 -5.58 4.66
C GLY A 304 15.01 -5.05 5.66
N LYS A 305 16.22 -5.60 5.59
CA LYS A 305 17.38 -5.17 6.37
C LYS A 305 18.61 -5.17 5.47
N VAL A 306 19.36 -4.08 5.51
CA VAL A 306 20.63 -3.96 4.79
C VAL A 306 21.71 -3.50 5.73
N THR A 307 22.85 -4.19 5.72
CA THR A 307 24.06 -3.77 6.42
C THR A 307 25.13 -3.46 5.40
N ALA A 308 25.81 -2.33 5.54
CA ALA A 308 26.84 -1.88 4.61
C ALA A 308 28.06 -1.31 5.35
N ASP A 309 29.23 -1.51 4.78
CA ASP A 309 30.44 -0.79 5.18
C ASP A 309 30.48 0.53 4.41
N LEU A 310 30.64 1.64 5.12
CA LEU A 310 30.78 2.97 4.52
C LEU A 310 32.24 3.43 4.56
N THR A 311 32.65 4.13 3.51
CA THR A 311 33.97 4.77 3.41
C THR A 311 33.78 6.21 2.96
N PHE A 312 34.46 7.18 3.57
CA PHE A 312 34.37 8.58 3.14
C PHE A 312 35.68 9.08 2.49
N HIS A 313 36.50 8.16 1.94
CA HIS A 313 37.77 8.48 1.30
C HIS A 313 37.56 9.14 -0.08
N GLY A 314 38.14 10.33 -0.29
CA GLY A 314 38.26 10.94 -1.61
C GLY A 314 37.18 11.95 -2.03
N PHE A 315 36.32 12.40 -1.11
CA PHE A 315 35.47 13.57 -1.37
C PHE A 315 36.36 14.81 -1.63
N HIS A 316 36.10 15.57 -2.71
CA HIS A 316 36.88 16.75 -3.09
C HIS A 316 37.04 17.69 -1.89
N GLY A 317 38.28 17.84 -1.38
CA GLY A 317 38.61 18.78 -0.31
C GLY A 317 39.03 18.20 1.04
N GLY A 318 39.16 16.87 1.19
CA GLY A 318 39.77 16.24 2.37
C GLY A 318 38.84 16.13 3.57
N GLY A 319 38.05 15.05 3.66
CA GLY A 319 37.03 14.89 4.70
C GLY A 319 36.05 16.09 4.70
N PRO A 320 35.22 16.28 5.73
CA PRO A 320 34.81 17.64 6.03
C PRO A 320 36.11 18.41 6.30
N ALA A 321 36.55 19.25 5.34
CA ALA A 321 37.50 20.31 5.66
C ALA A 321 37.00 20.94 6.96
N ARG A 322 37.87 21.11 7.97
CA ARG A 322 37.49 21.61 9.32
C ARG A 322 36.37 22.66 9.20
N GLY A 323 35.12 22.29 9.49
CA GLY A 323 33.95 23.17 9.37
C GLY A 323 32.87 22.82 8.32
N ALA A 324 33.00 21.78 7.49
CA ALA A 324 31.92 21.36 6.59
C ALA A 324 30.86 20.48 7.29
N ASP A 325 29.60 20.58 6.84
CA ASP A 325 28.48 19.83 7.39
C ASP A 325 28.50 18.36 6.91
N ALA A 326 28.41 17.41 7.84
CA ALA A 326 28.43 15.98 7.53
C ALA A 326 27.07 15.41 7.09
N THR A 327 25.99 16.16 7.31
CA THR A 327 24.61 15.72 7.06
C THR A 327 24.40 15.25 5.61
N PRO A 328 24.85 15.98 4.56
CA PRO A 328 24.65 15.57 3.17
C PRO A 328 25.31 14.22 2.84
N LEU A 329 26.55 14.01 3.31
CA LEU A 329 27.31 12.77 3.08
C LEU A 329 26.66 11.55 3.72
N LEU A 330 26.17 11.70 4.96
CA LEU A 330 25.48 10.64 5.67
C LEU A 330 24.15 10.30 4.97
N ALA A 331 23.40 11.32 4.54
CA ALA A 331 22.17 11.13 3.79
C ALA A 331 22.42 10.37 2.48
N GLU A 332 23.41 10.80 1.69
CA GLU A 332 23.77 10.20 0.42
C GLU A 332 24.20 8.74 0.56
N ALA A 333 25.04 8.43 1.55
CA ALA A 333 25.48 7.07 1.81
C ALA A 333 24.30 6.13 2.11
N VAL A 334 23.35 6.57 2.95
CA VAL A 334 22.16 5.76 3.27
C VAL A 334 21.19 5.67 2.08
N VAL A 335 21.01 6.76 1.31
CA VAL A 335 20.23 6.75 0.07
C VAL A 335 20.81 5.74 -0.92
N GLY A 336 22.13 5.71 -1.13
CA GLY A 336 22.76 4.74 -2.02
C GLY A 336 22.54 3.29 -1.59
N VAL A 337 22.61 2.99 -0.29
CA VAL A 337 22.29 1.66 0.24
C VAL A 337 20.82 1.30 -0.03
N LEU A 338 19.90 2.26 0.16
CA LEU A 338 18.47 2.07 -0.08
C LEU A 338 18.12 1.93 -1.57
N GLN A 339 18.83 2.62 -2.46
CA GLN A 339 18.70 2.44 -3.91
C GLN A 339 19.09 1.03 -4.35
N VAL A 340 20.17 0.46 -3.78
CA VAL A 340 20.55 -0.93 -4.06
C VAL A 340 19.50 -1.92 -3.56
N TYR A 341 18.92 -1.68 -2.38
CA TYR A 341 17.77 -2.44 -1.89
C TYR A 341 16.58 -2.36 -2.87
N ALA A 342 16.19 -1.16 -3.30
CA ALA A 342 15.10 -0.95 -4.24
C ALA A 342 15.33 -1.67 -5.58
N LEU A 343 16.56 -1.65 -6.10
CA LEU A 343 16.96 -2.43 -7.28
C LEU A 343 16.83 -3.92 -7.03
N SER A 344 17.28 -4.44 -5.89
CA SER A 344 17.19 -5.87 -5.54
C SER A 344 15.75 -6.40 -5.43
N CYS A 345 14.80 -5.51 -5.17
CA CYS A 345 13.37 -5.78 -5.16
C CYS A 345 12.72 -5.70 -6.56
N GLY A 346 13.44 -5.21 -7.57
CA GLY A 346 12.92 -5.03 -8.94
C GLY A 346 11.98 -3.83 -9.10
N LEU A 347 12.02 -2.83 -8.20
CA LEU A 347 11.08 -1.70 -8.26
C LEU A 347 11.16 -0.89 -9.56
N HIS A 348 12.33 -0.88 -10.20
CA HIS A 348 12.56 -0.21 -11.48
C HIS A 348 11.85 -0.86 -12.66
N LEU A 349 11.34 -2.08 -12.52
CA LEU A 349 10.62 -2.78 -13.58
C LEU A 349 9.21 -2.25 -13.81
N CYS A 350 8.69 -1.44 -12.88
CA CYS A 350 7.35 -0.89 -12.98
C CYS A 350 7.21 0.24 -13.98
N LEU A 351 8.32 0.91 -14.35
CA LEU A 351 8.32 2.16 -15.10
C LEU A 351 9.34 2.09 -16.25
N PRO A 352 9.08 2.79 -17.37
CA PRO A 352 10.07 2.94 -18.44
C PRO A 352 11.17 3.92 -18.03
N ASP A 353 12.42 3.52 -18.25
CA ASP A 353 13.64 4.32 -17.99
C ASP A 353 13.62 5.13 -16.69
N PRO A 354 13.27 4.53 -15.53
CA PRO A 354 13.03 5.29 -14.33
C PRO A 354 14.33 5.89 -13.79
N ARG A 355 14.18 6.98 -13.04
CA ARG A 355 15.24 7.66 -12.30
C ARG A 355 14.87 7.68 -10.82
N PHE A 356 15.89 7.61 -9.96
CA PHE A 356 15.68 7.74 -8.52
C PHE A 356 15.37 9.20 -8.16
N GLN A 357 14.37 9.38 -7.29
CA GLN A 357 13.98 10.64 -6.70
C GLN A 357 14.03 10.53 -5.18
N PRO A 358 14.30 11.61 -4.44
CA PRO A 358 14.06 11.66 -3.00
C PRO A 358 12.58 11.42 -2.69
N TRP A 359 12.30 10.77 -1.56
CA TRP A 359 10.93 10.60 -1.10
C TRP A 359 10.34 11.94 -0.63
N ALA A 360 9.28 12.40 -1.31
CA ALA A 360 8.55 13.62 -0.99
C ALA A 360 7.28 13.39 -0.15
N GLY A 361 6.98 12.13 0.24
CA GLY A 361 5.75 11.80 0.97
C GLY A 361 5.83 11.97 2.49
N GLY A 362 6.93 12.50 3.03
CA GLY A 362 7.08 12.79 4.45
C GLY A 362 8.46 13.33 4.81
N PRO A 363 8.63 13.90 6.02
CA PRO A 363 9.90 14.46 6.45
C PRO A 363 10.93 13.37 6.75
N THR A 364 12.20 13.66 6.47
CA THR A 364 13.36 12.86 6.88
C THR A 364 14.06 13.54 8.04
N ALA A 365 14.29 12.84 9.15
CA ALA A 365 15.08 13.35 10.26
C ALA A 365 16.49 12.74 10.24
N ILE A 366 17.52 13.56 10.38
CA ILE A 366 18.93 13.16 10.42
C ILE A 366 19.55 13.77 11.66
N GLU A 367 20.19 12.97 12.50
CA GLU A 367 20.94 13.43 13.67
C GLU A 367 22.39 13.00 13.53
N VAL A 368 23.30 13.97 13.57
CA VAL A 368 24.74 13.74 13.64
C VAL A 368 25.16 13.75 15.12
N ILE A 369 25.55 12.58 15.62
CA ILE A 369 25.89 12.35 17.03
C ILE A 369 27.37 12.61 17.26
N ASP A 370 28.23 11.99 16.45
CA ASP A 370 29.69 12.13 16.53
C ASP A 370 30.32 12.38 15.15
N PRO A 371 30.42 13.65 14.70
CA PRO A 371 31.01 13.97 13.42
C PRO A 371 32.53 13.67 13.36
N THR A 372 33.21 13.47 14.49
CA THR A 372 34.65 13.22 14.53
C THR A 372 35.01 11.80 14.09
N ALA A 373 34.05 10.88 14.17
CA ALA A 373 34.21 9.48 13.80
C ALA A 373 34.11 9.20 12.30
N LEU A 374 33.79 10.20 11.45
CA LEU A 374 33.60 10.02 10.00
C LEU A 374 34.87 9.59 9.25
N GLY A 375 36.05 9.75 9.87
CA GLY A 375 37.32 9.25 9.34
C GLY A 375 37.60 7.78 9.62
N ALA A 376 36.78 7.11 10.42
CA ALA A 376 36.90 5.69 10.73
C ALA A 376 36.22 4.81 9.67
N THR A 377 36.41 3.49 9.77
CA THR A 377 35.55 2.53 9.06
C THR A 377 34.18 2.54 9.72
N LEU A 378 33.13 2.82 8.95
CA LEU A 378 31.78 2.96 9.46
C LEU A 378 30.89 1.80 9.01
N ARG A 379 30.02 1.32 9.89
CA ARG A 379 28.96 0.37 9.56
C ARG A 379 27.63 1.10 9.50
N CYS A 380 26.89 0.94 8.42
CA CYS A 380 25.53 1.42 8.29
C CYS A 380 24.56 0.24 8.41
N GLU A 381 23.57 0.37 9.29
CA GLU A 381 22.46 -0.56 9.43
C GLU A 381 21.17 0.14 9.01
N VAL A 382 20.57 -0.34 7.93
CA VAL A 382 19.33 0.16 7.34
C VAL A 382 18.22 -0.85 7.63
N ASP A 383 17.17 -0.39 8.29
CA ASP A 383 15.95 -1.14 8.58
C ASP A 383 14.81 -0.55 7.73
N VAL A 384 14.42 -1.27 6.68
CA VAL A 384 13.41 -0.81 5.72
C VAL A 384 12.06 -0.82 6.43
N ALA A 385 11.46 0.36 6.54
CA ALA A 385 10.18 0.56 7.19
C ALA A 385 9.00 0.31 6.25
N GLU A 386 9.17 0.64 4.99
CA GLU A 386 8.13 0.53 3.97
C GLU A 386 8.76 0.30 2.60
N VAL A 387 8.15 -0.61 1.85
CA VAL A 387 8.39 -0.76 0.41
C VAL A 387 7.02 -0.87 -0.26
N GLY A 388 6.80 -0.09 -1.31
CA GLY A 388 5.48 0.09 -1.89
C GLY A 388 5.52 0.43 -3.36
N LEU A 389 4.37 0.30 -4.02
CA LEU A 389 4.18 0.63 -5.44
C LEU A 389 3.35 1.91 -5.66
N VAL A 390 2.71 2.44 -4.61
CA VAL A 390 1.78 3.57 -4.67
C VAL A 390 2.26 4.65 -3.67
N PRO A 391 2.28 5.96 -4.02
CA PRO A 391 1.87 6.55 -5.30
C PRO A 391 2.88 6.35 -6.43
N ARG A 392 4.09 5.90 -6.10
CA ARG A 392 5.15 5.45 -7.01
C ARG A 392 5.91 4.29 -6.36
N PRO A 393 6.64 3.48 -7.12
CA PRO A 393 7.55 2.49 -6.54
C PRO A 393 8.57 3.19 -5.62
N HIS A 394 8.62 2.80 -4.36
CA HIS A 394 9.44 3.47 -3.35
C HIS A 394 9.92 2.53 -2.25
N ALA A 395 10.94 2.98 -1.52
CA ALA A 395 11.38 2.38 -0.27
C ALA A 395 11.70 3.49 0.75
N ILE A 396 11.30 3.29 2.00
CA ILE A 396 11.54 4.20 3.13
C ILE A 396 12.18 3.39 4.25
N ALA A 397 13.18 3.95 4.90
CA ALA A 397 13.94 3.27 5.94
C ALA A 397 14.29 4.19 7.10
N ASP A 398 14.63 3.55 8.21
CA ASP A 398 15.40 4.16 9.28
C ASP A 398 16.80 3.55 9.27
N ALA A 399 17.80 4.33 9.66
CA ALA A 399 19.18 3.87 9.64
C ALA A 399 19.98 4.36 10.85
N VAL A 400 20.99 3.57 11.23
CA VAL A 400 22.01 3.94 12.21
C VAL A 400 23.38 3.73 11.59
N VAL A 401 24.23 4.76 11.69
CA VAL A 401 25.64 4.68 11.29
C VAL A 401 26.48 4.54 12.55
N LEU A 402 27.41 3.58 12.55
CA LEU A 402 28.16 3.14 13.72
C LEU A 402 29.67 3.19 13.45
N ALA A 403 30.45 3.63 14.44
CA ALA A 403 31.89 3.44 14.54
C ALA A 403 32.18 2.60 15.79
N ASP A 404 32.82 1.44 15.64
CA ASP A 404 33.11 0.51 16.75
C ASP A 404 31.87 0.26 17.65
N ASP A 405 30.72 -0.01 17.03
CA ASP A 405 29.40 -0.20 17.65
C ASP A 405 28.83 1.01 18.42
N ARG A 406 29.43 2.20 18.28
CA ARG A 406 28.90 3.47 18.82
C ARG A 406 28.18 4.27 17.74
N PRO A 407 26.96 4.80 18.02
CA PRO A 407 26.23 5.65 17.07
C PRO A 407 26.99 6.92 16.69
N VAL A 408 27.24 7.07 15.39
CA VAL A 408 27.79 8.27 14.73
C VAL A 408 26.67 9.15 14.20
N ALA A 409 25.63 8.53 13.64
CA ALA A 409 24.46 9.22 13.13
C ALA A 409 23.22 8.32 13.16
N ARG A 410 22.05 8.95 13.18
CA ARG A 410 20.75 8.29 13.04
C ARG A 410 19.94 8.98 11.97
N LEU A 411 19.19 8.21 11.20
CA LEU A 411 18.29 8.70 10.16
C LEU A 411 16.93 8.03 10.34
N HIS A 412 15.87 8.80 10.16
CA HIS A 412 14.49 8.32 10.25
C HIS A 412 13.67 8.83 9.06
N GLY A 413 12.90 7.93 8.46
CA GLY A 413 12.04 8.25 7.33
C GLY A 413 12.78 8.64 6.05
N ILE A 414 14.05 8.25 5.91
CA ILE A 414 14.80 8.48 4.67
C ILE A 414 14.26 7.57 3.57
N GLY A 415 13.99 8.12 2.39
CA GLY A 415 13.33 7.35 1.34
C GLY A 415 13.77 7.71 -0.06
N VAL A 416 13.55 6.75 -0.95
CA VAL A 416 13.75 6.87 -2.40
C VAL A 416 12.48 6.45 -3.13
N ALA A 417 12.16 7.15 -4.21
CA ALA A 417 11.10 6.79 -5.15
C ALA A 417 11.68 6.63 -6.55
N LEU A 418 10.96 5.92 -7.41
CA LEU A 418 11.26 5.81 -8.84
C LEU A 418 10.23 6.61 -9.64
N GLN A 419 10.74 7.37 -10.59
CA GLN A 419 9.94 8.19 -11.48
C GLN A 419 10.53 8.20 -12.88
N GLU A 420 9.69 8.10 -13.89
CA GLU A 420 10.06 8.30 -15.28
C GLU A 420 10.53 9.74 -15.57
N PRO A 421 11.32 9.96 -16.64
CA PRO A 421 11.67 11.29 -17.10
C PRO A 421 10.42 12.13 -17.45
N PRO A 422 10.49 13.47 -17.31
CA PRO A 422 9.43 14.34 -17.79
C PRO A 422 9.11 14.09 -19.27
N GLY A 423 7.82 14.02 -19.61
CA GLY A 423 7.36 13.78 -20.99
C GLY A 423 7.35 12.31 -21.42
N SER A 424 7.68 11.36 -20.54
CA SER A 424 7.45 9.94 -20.78
C SER A 424 5.96 9.66 -21.02
N ASP A 425 5.66 8.89 -22.07
CA ASP A 425 4.30 8.49 -22.40
C ASP A 425 3.81 7.39 -21.44
N LEU A 426 3.17 7.82 -20.34
CA LEU A 426 2.44 6.92 -19.45
C LEU A 426 0.99 6.69 -19.91
N GLY A 427 0.48 7.46 -20.89
CA GLY A 427 -0.93 7.45 -21.30
C GLY A 427 -1.34 6.18 -22.03
N ALA A 428 -0.38 5.49 -22.65
CA ALA A 428 -0.58 4.17 -23.24
C ALA A 428 -0.61 3.03 -22.20
N LEU A 429 -0.26 3.29 -20.93
CA LEU A 429 -0.12 2.25 -19.91
C LEU A 429 -1.49 1.92 -19.30
N THR A 430 -2.01 0.75 -19.66
CA THR A 430 -3.22 0.20 -19.05
C THR A 430 -2.97 -1.22 -18.62
N ILE A 431 -3.77 -1.74 -17.70
CA ILE A 431 -3.76 -3.16 -17.37
C ILE A 431 -4.18 -4.01 -18.59
N TRP A 432 -4.89 -3.42 -19.54
CA TRP A 432 -5.53 -4.07 -20.69
C TRP A 432 -4.87 -3.68 -22.03
N GLU A 433 -3.53 -3.69 -22.06
CA GLU A 433 -2.78 -3.41 -23.27
C GLU A 433 -3.20 -4.36 -24.41
N ALA A 434 -3.52 -3.79 -25.57
CA ALA A 434 -3.80 -4.58 -26.77
C ALA A 434 -2.60 -5.45 -27.12
N ARG A 435 -2.85 -6.71 -27.55
CA ARG A 435 -1.83 -7.69 -27.99
C ARG A 435 -0.80 -7.13 -28.97
N ASP A 436 -1.14 -6.07 -29.71
CA ASP A 436 -0.33 -5.43 -30.76
C ASP A 436 0.24 -4.04 -30.36
N SER A 437 0.30 -3.69 -29.07
CA SER A 437 0.86 -2.42 -28.58
C SER A 437 2.37 -2.26 -28.87
N PRO A 438 2.88 -1.03 -29.09
CA PRO A 438 4.31 -0.73 -29.24
C PRO A 438 5.22 -1.17 -28.06
N ALA A 439 4.65 -1.71 -26.97
CA ALA A 439 5.35 -2.51 -25.94
C ALA A 439 5.93 -3.85 -26.47
N ALA A 440 5.96 -4.08 -27.78
CA ALA A 440 6.49 -5.28 -28.44
C ALA A 440 7.96 -5.63 -28.09
N HIS A 441 8.71 -4.70 -27.50
CA HIS A 441 10.10 -4.93 -27.07
C HIS A 441 10.27 -5.17 -25.56
N GLU A 442 9.18 -5.15 -24.78
CA GLU A 442 9.23 -5.34 -23.33
C GLU A 442 9.23 -6.81 -22.91
N SER A 443 10.03 -7.15 -21.90
CA SER A 443 10.03 -8.50 -21.33
C SER A 443 8.70 -8.79 -20.60
N LEU A 444 8.29 -10.07 -20.55
CA LEU A 444 7.11 -10.51 -19.77
C LEU A 444 7.17 -10.05 -18.30
N ARG A 445 8.38 -9.94 -17.75
CA ARG A 445 8.60 -9.55 -16.36
C ARG A 445 8.34 -8.07 -16.12
N GLN A 446 8.87 -7.20 -16.98
CA GLN A 446 8.60 -5.76 -16.89
C GLN A 446 7.10 -5.49 -17.06
N ARG A 447 6.44 -6.17 -18.01
CA ARG A 447 4.98 -6.11 -18.16
C ARG A 447 4.26 -6.51 -16.87
N GLY A 448 4.64 -7.65 -16.29
CA GLY A 448 4.07 -8.11 -15.02
C GLY A 448 4.30 -7.13 -13.87
N ALA A 449 5.50 -6.57 -13.76
CA ALA A 449 5.83 -5.60 -12.72
C ALA A 449 5.04 -4.29 -12.86
N ARG A 450 4.88 -3.79 -14.09
CA ARG A 450 4.00 -2.65 -14.39
C ARG A 450 2.56 -2.96 -14.03
N GLN A 451 2.01 -4.08 -14.50
CA GLN A 451 0.62 -4.43 -14.20
C GLN A 451 0.37 -4.58 -12.69
N ARG A 452 1.32 -5.14 -11.94
CA ARG A 452 1.26 -5.18 -10.46
C ARG A 452 1.17 -3.78 -9.84
N MET A 453 1.95 -2.82 -10.33
CA MET A 453 1.86 -1.42 -9.89
C MET A 453 0.48 -0.83 -10.22
N LEU A 454 0.00 -0.99 -11.46
CA LEU A 454 -1.30 -0.47 -11.88
C LEU A 454 -2.46 -1.09 -11.09
N LEU A 455 -2.41 -2.39 -10.81
CA LEU A 455 -3.38 -3.08 -9.96
C LEU A 455 -3.34 -2.57 -8.52
N ALA A 456 -2.15 -2.27 -7.99
CA ALA A 456 -2.01 -1.65 -6.68
C ALA A 456 -2.63 -0.24 -6.64
N HIS A 457 -2.39 0.60 -7.66
CA HIS A 457 -3.06 1.91 -7.80
C HIS A 457 -4.59 1.78 -7.84
N SER A 458 -5.10 0.83 -8.63
CA SER A 458 -6.53 0.54 -8.73
C SER A 458 -7.14 0.10 -7.39
N ALA A 459 -6.45 -0.77 -6.65
CA ALA A 459 -6.87 -1.18 -5.30
C ALA A 459 -6.87 -0.01 -4.31
N GLU A 460 -5.99 0.97 -4.51
CA GLU A 460 -5.96 2.25 -3.80
C GLU A 460 -6.98 3.27 -4.33
N GLY A 461 -7.82 2.92 -5.31
CA GLY A 461 -8.89 3.77 -5.82
C GLY A 461 -8.48 4.75 -6.92
N ASP A 462 -7.24 4.69 -7.39
CA ASP A 462 -6.80 5.36 -8.62
C ASP A 462 -7.11 4.44 -9.81
N LEU A 463 -8.24 4.69 -10.45
CA LEU A 463 -8.72 3.88 -11.57
C LEU A 463 -8.20 4.38 -12.93
N SER A 464 -7.44 5.47 -12.97
CA SER A 464 -6.85 5.97 -14.23
C SER A 464 -5.94 4.90 -14.88
N ALA A 465 -5.24 4.15 -14.03
CA ALA A 465 -4.42 2.99 -14.35
C ALA A 465 -5.16 1.83 -15.06
N LEU A 466 -6.49 1.76 -14.93
CA LEU A 466 -7.32 0.73 -15.57
C LEU A 466 -7.86 1.17 -16.93
N THR A 467 -7.98 2.48 -17.18
CA THR A 467 -8.72 3.02 -18.32
C THR A 467 -7.83 3.71 -19.35
N GLY A 468 -6.59 4.06 -19.00
CA GLY A 468 -5.67 4.80 -19.89
C GLY A 468 -6.08 6.25 -20.12
N GLU A 469 -7.13 6.71 -19.42
CA GLU A 469 -7.72 8.02 -19.56
C GLU A 469 -7.56 8.75 -18.21
N PRO A 470 -6.57 9.65 -18.07
CA PRO A 470 -6.34 10.41 -16.84
C PRO A 470 -7.57 11.23 -16.42
N GLU A 471 -8.36 11.67 -17.40
CA GLU A 471 -9.43 12.66 -17.20
C GLU A 471 -10.83 12.03 -16.98
N ALA A 472 -11.10 10.83 -17.53
CA ALA A 472 -12.46 10.28 -17.58
C ALA A 472 -13.05 9.87 -16.21
N ILE A 473 -12.20 9.69 -15.18
CA ILE A 473 -12.64 9.24 -13.85
C ILE A 473 -12.65 10.37 -12.81
N SER A 474 -11.89 11.45 -13.05
CA SER A 474 -11.81 12.62 -12.16
C SER A 474 -13.12 13.42 -12.05
N VAL A 475 -14.07 13.21 -12.96
CA VAL A 475 -15.32 13.99 -13.04
C VAL A 475 -16.53 13.24 -12.44
N SER A 476 -16.35 12.03 -11.92
CA SER A 476 -17.46 11.27 -11.34
C SER A 476 -17.81 11.77 -9.93
N PRO A 477 -19.08 12.10 -9.64
CA PRO A 477 -19.53 12.50 -8.31
C PRO A 477 -19.59 11.32 -7.31
N VAL A 478 -19.25 10.10 -7.74
CA VAL A 478 -19.45 8.86 -6.99
C VAL A 478 -18.18 8.44 -6.23
N THR A 479 -18.30 8.24 -4.92
CA THR A 479 -17.19 7.95 -3.99
C THR A 479 -16.74 6.47 -3.96
N VAL A 480 -17.61 5.54 -4.37
CA VAL A 480 -17.36 4.08 -4.26
C VAL A 480 -17.59 3.40 -5.59
N ARG A 481 -16.63 2.55 -5.99
CA ARG A 481 -16.63 1.78 -7.24
C ARG A 481 -16.05 0.38 -6.98
N PRO A 482 -16.49 -0.66 -7.70
CA PRO A 482 -15.90 -1.99 -7.56
C PRO A 482 -14.40 -1.92 -7.84
N ARG A 483 -13.61 -2.65 -7.05
CA ARG A 483 -12.15 -2.67 -7.16
C ARG A 483 -11.62 -3.95 -6.57
N LEU A 484 -10.34 -4.22 -6.77
CA LEU A 484 -9.68 -5.38 -6.16
C LEU A 484 -9.30 -5.09 -4.71
N PRO A 485 -9.05 -6.13 -3.90
CA PRO A 485 -8.46 -6.00 -2.58
C PRO A 485 -7.07 -5.37 -2.60
N ARG A 486 -6.55 -4.93 -1.45
CA ARG A 486 -5.26 -4.21 -1.35
C ARG A 486 -4.22 -4.92 -0.48
N GLY A 487 -2.95 -4.55 -0.66
CA GLY A 487 -1.84 -5.10 0.12
C GLY A 487 -1.80 -6.63 0.06
N ASP A 488 -1.66 -7.28 1.21
CA ASP A 488 -1.55 -8.75 1.33
C ASP A 488 -2.77 -9.55 0.85
N LEU A 489 -3.92 -8.90 0.66
CA LEU A 489 -5.10 -9.53 0.05
C LEU A 489 -5.18 -9.31 -1.47
N LEU A 490 -4.31 -8.52 -2.09
CA LEU A 490 -4.24 -8.44 -3.56
C LEU A 490 -3.57 -9.71 -4.10
N MET A 491 -4.41 -10.65 -4.56
CA MET A 491 -4.04 -12.02 -4.95
C MET A 491 -4.11 -12.26 -6.46
N VAL A 492 -3.82 -11.22 -7.24
CA VAL A 492 -3.67 -11.23 -8.69
C VAL A 492 -2.58 -10.22 -9.08
N ASP A 493 -1.70 -10.60 -10.00
CA ASP A 493 -0.51 -9.81 -10.35
C ASP A 493 -0.53 -9.31 -11.80
N GLN A 494 -0.96 -10.14 -12.75
CA GLN A 494 -0.94 -9.78 -14.18
C GLN A 494 -2.00 -10.53 -14.98
N ALA A 495 -2.55 -9.87 -16.00
CA ALA A 495 -3.31 -10.49 -17.08
C ALA A 495 -2.34 -10.90 -18.20
N LEU A 496 -2.32 -12.19 -18.53
CA LEU A 496 -1.49 -12.75 -19.59
C LEU A 496 -2.17 -12.73 -20.95
N ASP A 497 -3.48 -13.01 -20.95
CA ASP A 497 -4.27 -13.11 -22.17
C ASP A 497 -5.74 -12.92 -21.84
N TYR A 498 -6.52 -12.36 -22.76
CA TYR A 498 -7.97 -12.26 -22.61
C TYR A 498 -8.66 -12.23 -23.96
N ASP A 499 -9.86 -12.80 -24.01
CA ASP A 499 -10.82 -12.69 -25.09
C ASP A 499 -12.07 -12.00 -24.53
N ALA A 500 -12.04 -10.67 -24.49
CA ALA A 500 -13.11 -9.85 -23.95
C ALA A 500 -13.10 -8.47 -24.60
N ASP A 501 -14.27 -8.01 -25.03
CA ASP A 501 -14.44 -6.69 -25.62
C ASP A 501 -14.74 -5.66 -24.53
N PRO A 502 -14.06 -4.50 -24.52
CA PRO A 502 -14.44 -3.40 -23.66
C PRO A 502 -15.90 -3.03 -23.92
N LEU A 503 -16.69 -2.87 -22.84
CA LEU A 503 -18.11 -2.49 -22.86
C LEU A 503 -19.11 -3.61 -23.21
N GLU A 504 -18.68 -4.87 -23.40
CA GLU A 504 -19.59 -5.99 -23.65
C GLU A 504 -19.41 -7.15 -22.66
N PHE A 505 -20.49 -7.53 -21.96
CA PHE A 505 -20.52 -8.70 -21.06
C PHE A 505 -20.82 -10.00 -21.84
N ARG A 506 -20.01 -10.32 -22.85
CA ARG A 506 -20.22 -11.50 -23.71
C ARG A 506 -20.02 -12.81 -22.93
N PRO A 507 -21.04 -13.69 -22.79
CA PRO A 507 -20.83 -15.04 -22.30
C PRO A 507 -19.84 -15.79 -23.20
N GLY A 508 -18.93 -16.54 -22.59
CA GLY A 508 -17.79 -17.18 -23.24
C GLY A 508 -16.53 -16.31 -23.29
N ALA A 509 -16.59 -15.03 -22.91
CA ALA A 509 -15.39 -14.20 -22.76
C ALA A 509 -14.44 -14.79 -21.71
N THR A 510 -13.14 -14.68 -21.93
CA THR A 510 -12.12 -15.33 -21.09
C THR A 510 -11.02 -14.38 -20.62
N LEU A 511 -10.42 -14.70 -19.48
CA LEU A 511 -9.22 -14.07 -18.94
C LEU A 511 -8.27 -15.15 -18.41
N THR A 512 -7.01 -15.08 -18.81
CA THR A 512 -5.89 -15.77 -18.16
C THR A 512 -5.08 -14.78 -17.36
N SER A 513 -4.94 -15.01 -16.05
CA SER A 513 -4.12 -14.18 -15.16
C SER A 513 -3.21 -15.02 -14.28
N GLU A 514 -2.26 -14.39 -13.61
CA GLU A 514 -1.34 -15.05 -12.69
C GLU A 514 -1.26 -14.34 -11.34
N TYR A 515 -0.93 -15.13 -10.33
CA TYR A 515 -0.53 -14.69 -9.00
C TYR A 515 0.77 -15.39 -8.60
N ALA A 516 1.85 -14.62 -8.44
CA ALA A 516 3.12 -15.12 -7.98
C ALA A 516 3.07 -15.36 -6.46
N VAL A 517 3.06 -16.63 -6.05
CA VAL A 517 3.01 -16.99 -4.64
C VAL A 517 4.40 -16.86 -4.04
N HIS A 518 4.48 -16.14 -2.92
CA HIS A 518 5.73 -15.97 -2.18
C HIS A 518 6.32 -17.34 -1.77
N PRO A 519 7.65 -17.55 -1.79
CA PRO A 519 8.28 -18.82 -1.37
C PRO A 519 7.96 -19.22 0.07
N ASP A 520 7.71 -18.25 0.93
CA ASP A 520 7.26 -18.43 2.29
C ASP A 520 6.08 -17.48 2.55
N PRO A 521 4.85 -17.82 2.13
CA PRO A 521 3.73 -16.90 2.17
C PRO A 521 3.15 -16.82 3.58
N TRP A 522 2.73 -15.63 4.00
CA TRP A 522 2.16 -15.41 5.33
C TRP A 522 1.00 -16.36 5.64
N PHE A 523 0.17 -16.68 4.65
CA PHE A 523 -1.00 -17.53 4.84
C PHE A 523 -0.63 -19.00 5.03
N CYS A 524 0.57 -19.45 4.67
CA CYS A 524 1.05 -20.78 5.06
C CYS A 524 1.68 -20.72 6.46
N ARG A 525 2.53 -19.71 6.74
CA ARG A 525 3.16 -19.55 8.06
C ARG A 525 2.16 -19.43 9.21
N GLU A 526 1.08 -18.71 8.96
CA GLU A 526 0.05 -18.41 9.96
C GLU A 526 -1.04 -19.49 9.99
N TYR A 527 -1.07 -20.41 9.02
CA TYR A 527 -1.95 -21.58 9.03
C TYR A 527 -1.34 -22.68 9.89
N GLY A 528 -2.11 -23.23 10.84
CA GLY A 528 -1.56 -24.02 11.94
C GLY A 528 -0.78 -25.28 11.53
N SER A 529 -1.02 -25.81 10.33
CA SER A 529 -0.27 -26.94 9.75
C SER A 529 0.84 -26.56 8.76
N GLY A 530 0.97 -25.28 8.39
CA GLY A 530 1.85 -24.86 7.29
C GLY A 530 1.34 -25.20 5.88
N ALA A 531 0.18 -25.87 5.75
CA ALA A 531 -0.41 -26.23 4.46
C ALA A 531 -0.97 -25.00 3.72
N VAL A 532 -1.34 -25.19 2.45
CA VAL A 532 -2.03 -24.17 1.67
C VAL A 532 -3.49 -24.09 2.12
N PRO A 533 -3.97 -22.94 2.65
CA PRO A 533 -5.35 -22.78 3.09
C PRO A 533 -6.31 -22.67 1.89
N ASN A 534 -7.58 -22.99 2.10
CA ASN A 534 -8.61 -22.85 1.07
C ASN A 534 -8.81 -21.38 0.66
N LEU A 535 -8.55 -20.46 1.59
CA LEU A 535 -8.52 -19.01 1.38
C LEU A 535 -7.73 -18.61 0.13
N LEU A 536 -6.54 -19.19 -0.13
CA LEU A 536 -5.74 -18.83 -1.30
C LEU A 536 -6.50 -19.08 -2.60
N TYR A 537 -7.01 -20.31 -2.78
CA TYR A 537 -7.65 -20.74 -4.02
C TYR A 537 -8.95 -19.98 -4.27
N MET A 538 -9.75 -19.76 -3.22
CA MET A 538 -10.98 -18.98 -3.32
C MET A 538 -10.67 -17.52 -3.62
N GLU A 539 -9.83 -16.88 -2.83
CA GLU A 539 -9.62 -15.43 -2.93
C GLU A 539 -8.97 -15.04 -4.27
N SER A 540 -7.98 -15.79 -4.74
CA SER A 540 -7.31 -15.49 -6.02
C SER A 540 -8.21 -15.72 -7.24
N SER A 541 -9.01 -16.80 -7.23
CA SER A 541 -9.97 -17.09 -8.32
C SER A 541 -11.09 -16.05 -8.41
N LEU A 542 -11.62 -15.61 -7.27
CA LEU A 542 -12.67 -14.59 -7.22
C LEU A 542 -12.14 -13.22 -7.68
N GLN A 543 -10.91 -12.85 -7.32
CA GLN A 543 -10.29 -11.62 -7.82
C GLN A 543 -10.03 -11.67 -9.33
N ALA A 544 -9.57 -12.80 -9.86
CA ALA A 544 -9.40 -12.98 -11.30
C ALA A 544 -10.73 -12.88 -12.06
N ALA A 545 -11.83 -13.39 -11.49
CA ALA A 545 -13.16 -13.20 -12.07
C ALA A 545 -13.61 -11.73 -12.05
N ALA A 546 -13.33 -11.00 -10.97
CA ALA A 546 -13.59 -9.56 -10.89
C ALA A 546 -12.75 -8.76 -11.91
N GLN A 547 -11.50 -9.17 -12.15
CA GLN A 547 -10.65 -8.61 -13.20
C GLN A 547 -11.29 -8.74 -14.59
N LEU A 548 -11.81 -9.91 -14.97
CA LEU A 548 -12.48 -10.11 -16.26
C LEU A 548 -13.64 -9.12 -16.45
N SER A 549 -14.44 -8.89 -15.39
CA SER A 549 -15.52 -7.90 -15.47
C SER A 549 -15.04 -6.46 -15.53
N ALA A 550 -13.89 -6.15 -14.94
CA ALA A 550 -13.24 -4.86 -15.14
C ALA A 550 -12.85 -4.64 -16.61
N VAL A 551 -12.28 -5.66 -17.29
CA VAL A 551 -11.99 -5.62 -18.74
C VAL A 551 -13.24 -5.30 -19.56
N GLN A 552 -14.34 -5.97 -19.24
CA GLN A 552 -15.62 -5.81 -19.94
C GLN A 552 -16.34 -4.50 -19.61
N GLY A 553 -15.74 -3.64 -18.78
CA GLY A 553 -16.22 -2.29 -18.54
C GLY A 553 -17.24 -2.15 -17.42
N ILE A 554 -17.31 -3.08 -16.46
CA ILE A 554 -18.20 -2.92 -15.29
C ILE A 554 -17.94 -1.63 -14.51
N LEU A 555 -16.70 -1.13 -14.57
CA LEU A 555 -16.25 0.10 -13.94
C LEU A 555 -16.56 1.36 -14.77
N ASN A 556 -16.76 1.19 -16.07
CA ASN A 556 -16.82 2.29 -17.05
C ASN A 556 -18.25 2.53 -17.56
N GLN A 557 -19.10 1.51 -17.57
CA GLN A 557 -20.50 1.62 -18.04
C GLN A 557 -21.46 2.22 -16.99
N HIS A 558 -21.00 2.36 -15.74
CA HIS A 558 -21.86 2.72 -14.60
C HIS A 558 -21.31 3.90 -13.78
N LEU A 559 -20.84 4.94 -14.46
CA LEU A 559 -20.14 6.08 -13.83
C LEU A 559 -21.00 6.87 -12.83
N ASP A 560 -22.33 6.82 -12.96
CA ASP A 560 -23.28 7.54 -12.10
C ASP A 560 -23.81 6.69 -10.93
N SER A 561 -23.38 5.43 -10.82
CA SER A 561 -23.89 4.47 -9.83
C SER A 561 -22.78 3.93 -8.93
N ALA A 562 -22.98 4.02 -7.62
CA ALA A 562 -22.09 3.41 -6.63
C ALA A 562 -22.34 1.90 -6.54
N PHE A 563 -21.64 1.13 -7.38
CA PHE A 563 -21.62 -0.32 -7.28
C PHE A 563 -20.49 -0.80 -6.37
N VAL A 564 -20.74 -1.90 -5.66
CA VAL A 564 -19.70 -2.70 -5.00
C VAL A 564 -19.78 -4.15 -5.45
N CYS A 565 -18.67 -4.86 -5.44
CA CYS A 565 -18.63 -6.27 -5.80
C CYS A 565 -18.83 -7.16 -4.56
N ARG A 566 -19.72 -8.14 -4.66
CA ARG A 566 -19.90 -9.21 -3.66
C ARG A 566 -19.94 -10.55 -4.37
N ASN A 567 -19.16 -11.52 -3.90
CA ASN A 567 -19.49 -12.90 -4.22
C ASN A 567 -20.82 -13.27 -3.52
N LEU A 568 -21.69 -14.00 -4.21
CA LEU A 568 -23.02 -14.38 -3.73
C LEU A 568 -23.14 -15.88 -3.51
N GLU A 569 -22.49 -16.68 -4.33
CA GLU A 569 -22.45 -18.13 -4.23
C GLU A 569 -21.37 -18.70 -5.15
N GLY A 570 -21.08 -19.98 -4.98
CA GLY A 570 -20.19 -20.73 -5.84
C GLY A 570 -20.04 -22.16 -5.37
N ARG A 571 -19.34 -22.94 -6.19
CA ARG A 571 -18.88 -24.28 -5.84
C ARG A 571 -17.49 -24.47 -6.41
N ALA A 572 -16.66 -25.25 -5.72
CA ALA A 572 -15.32 -25.52 -6.17
C ALA A 572 -14.74 -26.79 -5.56
N THR A 573 -13.77 -27.37 -6.26
CA THR A 573 -13.09 -28.60 -5.86
C THR A 573 -11.58 -28.37 -5.92
N LEU A 574 -10.90 -28.64 -4.81
CA LEU A 574 -9.45 -28.86 -4.83
C LEU A 574 -9.18 -30.20 -5.54
N LEU A 575 -8.64 -30.15 -6.75
CA LEU A 575 -8.44 -31.33 -7.60
C LEU A 575 -7.29 -32.20 -7.11
N ARG A 576 -6.25 -31.59 -6.54
CA ARG A 576 -5.12 -32.30 -5.96
C ARG A 576 -4.39 -31.37 -5.00
N HIS A 577 -3.65 -31.95 -4.08
CA HIS A 577 -2.70 -31.19 -3.30
C HIS A 577 -1.51 -30.84 -4.20
N ALA A 578 -1.13 -29.57 -4.17
CA ALA A 578 0.07 -29.08 -4.82
C ALA A 578 0.59 -27.88 -4.03
N ASP A 579 1.90 -27.70 -4.03
CA ASP A 579 2.56 -26.62 -3.32
C ASP A 579 2.88 -25.47 -4.28
N PRO A 580 2.18 -24.32 -4.19
CA PRO A 580 2.41 -23.20 -5.08
C PRO A 580 3.56 -22.30 -4.61
N ARG A 581 4.19 -22.55 -3.47
CA ARG A 581 5.23 -21.67 -2.89
C ARG A 581 6.38 -21.42 -3.88
N GLY A 582 6.61 -20.15 -4.19
CA GLY A 582 7.64 -19.73 -5.14
C GLY A 582 7.28 -19.93 -6.62
N LEU A 583 6.04 -20.31 -6.92
CA LEU A 583 5.52 -20.50 -8.27
C LEU A 583 4.42 -19.48 -8.60
N ALA A 584 4.08 -19.37 -9.89
CA ALA A 584 2.94 -18.60 -10.34
C ALA A 584 1.70 -19.50 -10.42
N LEU A 585 0.67 -19.16 -9.63
CA LEU A 585 -0.65 -19.76 -9.72
C LEU A 585 -1.40 -19.10 -10.89
N ARG A 586 -1.71 -19.88 -11.91
CA ARG A 586 -2.39 -19.39 -13.12
C ARG A 586 -3.90 -19.59 -13.01
N HIS A 587 -4.66 -18.56 -13.31
CA HIS A 587 -6.12 -18.58 -13.38
C HIS A 587 -6.55 -18.59 -14.85
N ARG A 588 -7.55 -19.40 -15.18
CA ARG A 588 -8.33 -19.29 -16.42
C ARG A 588 -9.78 -19.09 -16.03
N ILE A 589 -10.33 -17.93 -16.38
CA ILE A 589 -11.68 -17.52 -16.02
C ILE A 589 -12.51 -17.38 -17.29
N THR A 590 -13.74 -17.87 -17.27
CA THR A 590 -14.73 -17.67 -18.34
C THR A 590 -15.98 -17.05 -17.75
N LEU A 591 -16.51 -15.97 -18.37
CA LEU A 591 -17.84 -15.46 -18.06
C LEU A 591 -18.88 -16.43 -18.63
N ALA A 592 -19.56 -17.19 -17.78
CA ALA A 592 -20.56 -18.17 -18.19
C ALA A 592 -21.91 -17.53 -18.52
N ASP A 593 -22.30 -16.50 -17.76
CA ASP A 593 -23.60 -15.85 -17.89
C ASP A 593 -23.57 -14.44 -17.29
N HIS A 594 -24.43 -13.54 -17.78
CA HIS A 594 -24.62 -12.21 -17.20
C HIS A 594 -26.12 -11.87 -17.14
N SER A 595 -26.52 -11.13 -16.11
CA SER A 595 -27.90 -10.70 -15.93
C SER A 595 -27.96 -9.32 -15.29
N LYS A 596 -28.83 -8.45 -15.80
CA LYS A 596 -29.06 -7.11 -15.24
C LYS A 596 -30.41 -7.07 -14.53
N LEU A 597 -30.40 -6.59 -13.29
CA LEU A 597 -31.55 -6.41 -12.42
C LEU A 597 -31.62 -4.93 -11.98
N PRO A 598 -32.76 -4.44 -11.47
CA PRO A 598 -32.82 -3.13 -10.84
C PRO A 598 -31.79 -3.03 -9.70
N GLY A 599 -30.84 -2.09 -9.82
CA GLY A 599 -29.80 -1.85 -8.81
C GLY A 599 -28.73 -2.96 -8.66
N ALA A 600 -28.70 -3.96 -9.55
CA ALA A 600 -27.77 -5.08 -9.46
C ALA A 600 -27.38 -5.65 -10.84
N ILE A 601 -26.13 -6.09 -10.97
CA ILE A 601 -25.64 -6.86 -12.13
C ILE A 601 -25.05 -8.16 -11.60
N LEU A 602 -25.48 -9.29 -12.15
CA LEU A 602 -25.04 -10.61 -11.74
C LEU A 602 -24.21 -11.23 -12.85
N HIS A 603 -22.99 -11.64 -12.52
CA HIS A 603 -22.11 -12.38 -13.42
C HIS A 603 -21.86 -13.77 -12.85
N ARG A 604 -21.99 -14.81 -13.68
CA ARG A 604 -21.59 -16.17 -13.35
C ARG A 604 -20.31 -16.50 -14.09
N TYR A 605 -19.35 -17.10 -13.40
CA TYR A 605 -18.06 -17.48 -13.97
C TYR A 605 -17.80 -18.96 -13.75
N THR A 606 -17.06 -19.57 -14.67
CA THR A 606 -16.30 -20.80 -14.39
C THR A 606 -14.82 -20.46 -14.31
N TYR A 607 -14.08 -21.23 -13.52
CA TYR A 607 -12.65 -21.03 -13.37
C TYR A 607 -11.86 -22.33 -13.16
N GLU A 608 -10.63 -22.32 -13.64
CA GLU A 608 -9.60 -23.32 -13.37
C GLU A 608 -8.33 -22.61 -12.90
N LEU A 609 -7.75 -23.13 -11.83
CA LEU A 609 -6.47 -22.71 -11.27
C LEU A 609 -5.46 -23.84 -11.51
N GLY A 610 -4.25 -23.48 -11.93
CA GLY A 610 -3.22 -24.47 -12.24
C GLY A 610 -1.82 -24.00 -11.92
N LEU A 611 -0.94 -24.98 -11.74
CA LEU A 611 0.51 -24.85 -11.69
C LEU A 611 1.11 -25.44 -12.97
N PRO A 612 2.43 -25.30 -13.22
CA PRO A 612 3.05 -25.81 -14.45
C PRO A 612 2.82 -27.31 -14.72
N ASP A 613 2.62 -28.10 -13.67
CA ASP A 613 2.39 -29.55 -13.70
C ASP A 613 0.90 -29.94 -13.84
N GLY A 614 -0.03 -28.96 -13.88
CA GLY A 614 -1.45 -29.20 -14.19
C GLY A 614 -2.42 -28.46 -13.26
N PRO A 615 -3.74 -28.66 -13.46
CA PRO A 615 -4.78 -28.00 -12.68
C PRO A 615 -4.78 -28.46 -11.22
N VAL A 616 -5.12 -27.56 -10.31
CA VAL A 616 -5.14 -27.78 -8.86
C VAL A 616 -6.49 -27.47 -8.24
N TYR A 617 -7.27 -26.55 -8.80
CA TYR A 617 -8.56 -26.13 -8.24
C TYR A 617 -9.49 -25.70 -9.38
N SER A 618 -10.77 -26.04 -9.32
CA SER A 618 -11.74 -25.61 -10.33
C SER A 618 -13.11 -25.39 -9.73
N GLY A 619 -13.93 -24.57 -10.38
CA GLY A 619 -15.25 -24.26 -9.86
C GLY A 619 -16.02 -23.23 -10.67
N GLU A 620 -17.09 -22.75 -10.05
CA GLU A 620 -17.89 -21.64 -10.54
C GLU A 620 -18.22 -20.67 -9.40
N SER A 621 -18.55 -19.44 -9.76
CA SER A 621 -18.96 -18.42 -8.81
C SER A 621 -19.96 -17.45 -9.43
N VAL A 622 -20.78 -16.83 -8.58
CA VAL A 622 -21.67 -15.75 -8.96
C VAL A 622 -21.26 -14.49 -8.21
N HIS A 623 -20.94 -13.43 -8.95
CA HIS A 623 -20.70 -12.10 -8.40
C HIS A 623 -21.87 -11.17 -8.65
N GLY A 624 -22.25 -10.43 -7.63
CA GLY A 624 -23.14 -9.29 -7.74
C GLY A 624 -22.36 -7.99 -7.69
N PHE A 625 -22.55 -7.14 -8.68
CA PHE A 625 -22.24 -5.72 -8.61
C PHE A 625 -23.51 -5.02 -8.13
N LEU A 626 -23.52 -4.61 -6.87
CA LEU A 626 -24.72 -4.21 -6.14
C LEU A 626 -24.65 -2.74 -5.74
N THR A 627 -25.77 -2.04 -5.90
CA THR A 627 -25.93 -0.69 -5.33
C THR A 627 -26.12 -0.76 -3.82
N LYS A 628 -25.89 0.37 -3.14
CA LYS A 628 -26.14 0.50 -1.71
C LYS A 628 -27.59 0.15 -1.32
N GLU A 629 -28.58 0.55 -2.12
CA GLU A 629 -30.00 0.26 -1.85
C GLU A 629 -30.29 -1.24 -1.82
N VAL A 630 -29.72 -2.01 -2.75
CA VAL A 630 -29.87 -3.48 -2.76
C VAL A 630 -29.18 -4.10 -1.54
N LEU A 631 -28.04 -3.57 -1.13
CA LEU A 631 -27.30 -4.06 0.04
C LEU A 631 -27.99 -3.76 1.38
N ASP A 632 -28.57 -2.57 1.52
CA ASP A 632 -29.27 -2.16 2.75
C ASP A 632 -30.51 -3.03 3.01
N ASN A 633 -31.09 -3.62 1.97
CA ASN A 633 -32.23 -4.51 2.04
C ASN A 633 -31.87 -6.00 2.21
N GLN A 634 -30.60 -6.35 2.45
CA GLN A 634 -30.19 -7.75 2.66
C GLN A 634 -30.86 -8.37 3.88
N GLN A 635 -31.58 -9.47 3.65
CA GLN A 635 -32.36 -10.18 4.67
C GLN A 635 -31.68 -11.46 5.19
N GLY A 636 -30.39 -11.69 4.90
CA GLY A 636 -29.75 -12.97 5.27
C GLY A 636 -30.29 -14.14 4.46
N LEU A 637 -29.91 -15.36 4.87
CA LEU A 637 -30.34 -16.60 4.22
C LEU A 637 -31.79 -16.97 4.51
N ASP A 638 -32.35 -16.46 5.61
CA ASP A 638 -33.66 -16.84 6.15
C ASP A 638 -34.72 -15.74 6.01
N GLY A 639 -34.54 -14.80 5.07
CA GLY A 639 -35.54 -13.77 4.79
C GLY A 639 -35.85 -12.86 5.98
N GLY A 640 -34.84 -12.54 6.79
CA GLY A 640 -34.93 -11.67 7.96
C GLY A 640 -35.37 -12.40 9.21
N ARG A 641 -35.82 -13.66 9.10
CA ARG A 641 -36.20 -14.47 10.24
C ARG A 641 -34.97 -14.89 11.02
N TYR A 642 -35.00 -14.68 12.34
CA TYR A 642 -33.99 -15.24 13.23
C TYR A 642 -34.07 -16.77 13.22
N VAL A 643 -32.96 -17.40 12.82
CA VAL A 643 -32.74 -18.85 12.96
C VAL A 643 -31.55 -19.03 13.89
N PRO A 644 -31.76 -19.47 15.14
CA PRO A 644 -30.67 -19.68 16.08
C PRO A 644 -29.76 -20.84 15.63
N PRO A 645 -28.49 -20.88 16.08
CA PRO A 645 -27.63 -22.07 15.96
C PRO A 645 -28.30 -23.32 16.54
N TRP A 646 -27.92 -24.50 16.07
CA TRP A 646 -28.50 -25.78 16.51
C TRP A 646 -28.47 -25.96 18.03
N LEU A 647 -27.37 -25.64 18.69
CA LEU A 647 -27.24 -25.78 20.15
C LEU A 647 -28.29 -24.97 20.91
N ASN A 648 -28.66 -23.81 20.38
CA ASN A 648 -29.65 -22.90 20.96
C ASN A 648 -31.10 -23.32 20.67
N ARG A 649 -31.33 -24.29 19.76
CA ARG A 649 -32.65 -24.87 19.49
C ARG A 649 -33.01 -25.99 20.45
N LEU A 650 -32.02 -26.56 21.15
CA LEU A 650 -32.24 -27.70 22.02
C LEU A 650 -32.98 -27.32 23.30
N PRO A 651 -33.95 -28.13 23.75
CA PRO A 651 -34.73 -27.84 24.95
C PRO A 651 -33.91 -28.02 26.24
N THR A 652 -32.84 -28.83 26.17
CA THR A 652 -31.96 -29.13 27.31
C THR A 652 -30.52 -29.17 26.84
N ARG A 653 -29.59 -28.97 27.77
CA ARG A 653 -28.15 -29.05 27.51
C ARG A 653 -27.79 -30.46 27.02
N PRO A 654 -27.16 -30.61 25.84
CA PRO A 654 -26.79 -31.92 25.34
C PRO A 654 -25.68 -32.56 26.19
N PRO A 655 -25.67 -33.89 26.33
CA PRO A 655 -24.58 -34.60 27.01
C PRO A 655 -23.26 -34.35 26.26
N GLY A 656 -22.15 -34.29 27.01
CA GLY A 656 -20.83 -34.11 26.41
C GLY A 656 -20.52 -32.69 25.89
N LEU A 657 -21.39 -31.70 26.12
CA LEU A 657 -21.11 -30.29 25.79
C LEU A 657 -19.87 -29.78 26.54
N ARG A 658 -18.85 -29.40 25.78
CA ARG A 658 -17.58 -28.84 26.25
C ARG A 658 -17.37 -27.44 25.70
N ARG A 659 -16.99 -26.51 26.57
CA ARG A 659 -16.57 -25.16 26.17
C ARG A 659 -15.05 -25.13 26.03
N LEU A 660 -14.58 -24.56 24.94
CA LEU A 660 -13.18 -24.47 24.54
C LEU A 660 -12.78 -23.01 24.38
N ASP A 661 -11.57 -22.68 24.81
CA ASP A 661 -10.87 -21.46 24.42
C ASP A 661 -9.89 -21.82 23.30
N LEU A 662 -10.21 -21.41 22.08
CA LEU A 662 -9.42 -21.63 20.87
C LEU A 662 -8.52 -20.44 20.54
N SER A 663 -8.63 -19.32 21.26
CA SER A 663 -7.90 -18.07 20.96
C SER A 663 -6.38 -18.21 21.04
N ARG A 664 -5.90 -19.28 21.71
CA ARG A 664 -4.48 -19.60 21.89
C ARG A 664 -4.05 -20.90 21.22
N ASP A 665 -4.95 -21.56 20.49
CA ASP A 665 -4.64 -22.84 19.84
C ASP A 665 -3.96 -22.63 18.49
N THR A 666 -2.62 -22.56 18.52
CA THR A 666 -1.81 -22.31 17.31
C THR A 666 -1.86 -23.44 16.29
N ARG A 667 -2.38 -24.62 16.65
CA ARG A 667 -2.59 -25.74 15.69
C ARG A 667 -3.69 -25.44 14.68
N LEU A 668 -4.58 -24.51 14.99
CA LEU A 668 -5.65 -24.05 14.08
C LEU A 668 -5.20 -22.88 13.22
N GLY A 669 -4.35 -22.01 13.78
CA GLY A 669 -3.81 -20.85 13.12
C GLY A 669 -3.26 -19.82 14.12
N SER A 670 -2.50 -18.87 13.61
CA SER A 670 -1.95 -17.75 14.38
C SER A 670 -2.07 -16.45 13.60
N GLY A 671 -1.74 -15.31 14.21
CA GLY A 671 -1.76 -14.02 13.52
C GLY A 671 -3.13 -13.70 12.90
N ARG A 672 -3.17 -13.51 11.59
CA ARG A 672 -4.37 -13.24 10.79
C ARG A 672 -5.31 -14.45 10.68
N PHE A 673 -4.77 -15.66 10.85
CA PHE A 673 -5.51 -16.93 10.87
C PHE A 673 -5.95 -17.35 12.29
N ALA A 674 -5.79 -16.53 13.32
CA ALA A 674 -6.45 -16.75 14.61
C ALA A 674 -7.95 -16.42 14.49
N LEU A 675 -8.71 -17.24 13.76
CA LEU A 675 -10.08 -16.90 13.35
C LEU A 675 -11.15 -17.30 14.38
N LEU A 676 -10.84 -18.27 15.24
CA LEU A 676 -11.73 -18.83 16.25
C LEU A 676 -11.29 -18.41 17.65
N HIS A 677 -12.21 -17.95 18.50
CA HIS A 677 -11.89 -17.54 19.87
C HIS A 677 -12.48 -18.50 20.91
N GLU A 678 -13.80 -18.59 20.99
CA GLU A 678 -14.49 -19.47 21.94
C GLU A 678 -15.38 -20.44 21.17
N ALA A 679 -15.48 -21.69 21.64
CA ALA A 679 -16.31 -22.69 21.01
C ALA A 679 -17.04 -23.61 22.01
N ASP A 680 -18.25 -24.01 21.64
CA ASP A 680 -19.05 -25.04 22.27
C ASP A 680 -19.06 -26.29 21.37
N LEU A 681 -18.50 -27.39 21.86
CA LEU A 681 -18.32 -28.65 21.13
C LEU A 681 -19.21 -29.75 21.71
N VAL A 682 -19.91 -30.48 20.84
CA VAL A 682 -20.72 -31.68 21.17
C VAL A 682 -20.30 -32.85 20.25
N PRO A 683 -19.61 -33.91 20.76
CA PRO A 683 -19.08 -35.00 19.93
C PRO A 683 -20.12 -35.80 19.14
N ASP A 684 -21.32 -36.02 19.69
CA ASP A 684 -22.38 -36.79 19.02
C ASP A 684 -23.59 -35.89 18.72
N GLY A 685 -23.33 -34.61 18.40
CA GLY A 685 -24.37 -33.60 18.17
C GLY A 685 -24.51 -33.18 16.71
N GLY A 686 -25.29 -32.13 16.49
CA GLY A 686 -25.53 -31.52 15.18
C GLY A 686 -26.69 -32.17 14.41
N GLU A 687 -26.90 -31.73 13.16
CA GLU A 687 -27.99 -32.22 12.29
C GLU A 687 -27.75 -33.65 11.77
N HIS A 688 -26.60 -34.24 12.06
CA HIS A 688 -26.19 -35.58 11.59
C HIS A 688 -25.80 -36.53 12.73
N ASP A 689 -25.94 -36.10 14.00
CA ASP A 689 -25.59 -36.88 15.20
C ASP A 689 -24.15 -37.43 15.20
N THR A 690 -23.21 -36.80 14.48
CA THR A 690 -21.81 -37.25 14.30
C THR A 690 -20.80 -36.25 14.87
N GLY A 691 -21.25 -35.04 15.23
CA GLY A 691 -20.39 -34.01 15.77
C GLY A 691 -20.87 -32.60 15.47
N TYR A 692 -20.65 -31.71 16.41
CA TYR A 692 -21.03 -30.32 16.30
C TYR A 692 -20.03 -29.41 17.01
N LEU A 693 -19.78 -28.24 16.40
CA LEU A 693 -19.01 -27.17 17.00
C LEU A 693 -19.64 -25.82 16.64
N LEU A 694 -19.99 -25.04 17.65
CA LEU A 694 -20.42 -23.64 17.54
C LEU A 694 -19.31 -22.75 18.07
N TRP A 695 -18.83 -21.81 17.27
CA TRP A 695 -17.81 -20.86 17.70
C TRP A 695 -18.31 -19.42 17.62
N GLU A 696 -17.66 -18.57 18.40
CA GLU A 696 -17.96 -17.15 18.49
C GLU A 696 -16.68 -16.31 18.58
N ARG A 697 -16.74 -15.13 17.97
CA ARG A 697 -15.66 -14.15 17.94
C ARG A 697 -16.22 -12.73 17.89
N THR A 698 -15.60 -11.81 18.61
CA THR A 698 -15.79 -10.36 18.44
C THR A 698 -15.11 -9.90 17.15
N VAL A 699 -15.73 -8.98 16.42
CA VAL A 699 -15.15 -8.38 15.20
C VAL A 699 -14.72 -6.94 15.51
N PRO A 700 -13.41 -6.69 15.75
CA PRO A 700 -12.90 -5.33 15.90
C PRO A 700 -13.15 -4.49 14.64
N LYS A 701 -13.33 -3.18 14.81
CA LYS A 701 -13.51 -2.25 13.67
C LYS A 701 -12.26 -2.16 12.79
N ASP A 702 -11.10 -2.36 13.41
CA ASP A 702 -9.75 -2.30 12.86
C ASP A 702 -9.14 -3.70 12.65
N ASP A 703 -9.99 -4.73 12.53
CA ASP A 703 -9.52 -6.07 12.18
C ASP A 703 -8.73 -6.04 10.87
N TRP A 704 -7.75 -6.93 10.73
CA TRP A 704 -6.72 -6.84 9.70
C TRP A 704 -7.30 -6.80 8.29
N PHE A 705 -8.36 -7.57 8.04
CA PHE A 705 -8.99 -7.62 6.73
C PHE A 705 -9.75 -6.33 6.38
N MET A 706 -10.19 -5.53 7.35
CA MET A 706 -10.90 -4.27 7.07
C MET A 706 -9.99 -3.23 6.39
N ALA A 707 -8.71 -3.20 6.75
CA ALA A 707 -7.73 -2.30 6.14
C ALA A 707 -7.15 -2.85 4.82
N HIS A 708 -7.30 -4.16 4.55
CA HIS A 708 -6.66 -4.86 3.44
C HIS A 708 -7.64 -5.35 2.35
N HIS A 709 -8.95 -5.35 2.57
CA HIS A 709 -9.92 -5.74 1.55
C HIS A 709 -10.18 -4.56 0.60
N PHE A 710 -11.37 -3.94 0.57
CA PHE A 710 -11.66 -2.83 -0.34
C PHE A 710 -11.49 -1.45 0.29
N ARG A 711 -10.69 -0.58 -0.32
CA ARG A 711 -10.64 0.85 0.05
C ARG A 711 -12.02 1.47 -0.19
N PHE A 712 -12.50 2.28 0.77
CA PHE A 712 -13.83 2.92 0.76
C PHE A 712 -15.06 1.98 0.82
N ASP A 713 -14.86 0.67 0.96
CA ASP A 713 -15.93 -0.33 1.17
C ASP A 713 -15.46 -1.41 2.16
N PRO A 714 -15.24 -1.04 3.45
CA PRO A 714 -14.68 -1.96 4.43
C PRO A 714 -15.66 -3.09 4.73
N VAL A 715 -15.28 -4.30 4.34
CA VAL A 715 -16.06 -5.53 4.49
C VAL A 715 -15.12 -6.71 4.64
N MET A 716 -15.50 -7.72 5.40
CA MET A 716 -14.76 -8.98 5.51
C MET A 716 -14.83 -9.78 4.19
N PRO A 717 -13.71 -10.34 3.69
CA PRO A 717 -13.74 -11.28 2.58
C PRO A 717 -14.53 -12.54 2.96
N GLY A 718 -15.39 -13.02 2.06
CA GLY A 718 -16.16 -14.26 2.29
C GLY A 718 -15.27 -15.49 2.45
N SER A 719 -14.14 -15.52 1.73
CA SER A 719 -13.08 -16.53 1.83
C SER A 719 -12.56 -16.70 3.26
N VAL A 720 -12.39 -15.60 4.03
CA VAL A 720 -11.96 -15.66 5.44
C VAL A 720 -13.03 -16.32 6.32
N GLY A 721 -14.31 -16.08 6.05
CA GLY A 721 -15.38 -16.71 6.83
C GLY A 721 -15.57 -18.19 6.50
N VAL A 722 -15.36 -18.58 5.25
CA VAL A 722 -15.28 -20.01 4.85
C VAL A 722 -14.08 -20.67 5.52
N GLU A 723 -12.93 -20.01 5.52
CA GLU A 723 -11.71 -20.51 6.17
C GLU A 723 -11.89 -20.73 7.68
N ALA A 724 -12.64 -19.86 8.37
CA ALA A 724 -13.01 -20.08 9.76
C ALA A 724 -13.80 -21.40 9.96
N LEU A 725 -14.64 -21.79 9.00
CA LEU A 725 -15.34 -23.08 9.05
C LEU A 725 -14.40 -24.27 8.80
N PHE A 726 -13.41 -24.15 7.92
CA PHE A 726 -12.35 -25.16 7.78
C PHE A 726 -11.60 -25.36 9.11
N GLN A 727 -11.19 -24.27 9.77
CA GLN A 727 -10.58 -24.34 11.10
C GLN A 727 -11.51 -24.95 12.15
N SER A 728 -12.82 -24.77 12.02
CA SER A 728 -13.80 -25.31 12.98
C SER A 728 -13.90 -26.83 12.88
N VAL A 729 -13.84 -27.37 11.66
CA VAL A 729 -13.78 -28.83 11.44
C VAL A 729 -12.45 -29.39 11.98
N ALA A 730 -11.33 -28.69 11.76
CA ALA A 730 -10.05 -29.07 12.35
C ALA A 730 -10.09 -29.05 13.89
N ALA A 731 -10.66 -28.01 14.49
CA ALA A 731 -10.84 -27.89 15.93
C ALA A 731 -11.69 -29.02 16.49
N TYR A 732 -12.76 -29.40 15.80
CA TYR A 732 -13.56 -30.56 16.18
C TYR A 732 -12.70 -31.83 16.26
N ALA A 733 -11.91 -32.13 15.23
CA ALA A 733 -11.06 -33.33 15.21
C ALA A 733 -9.99 -33.32 16.32
N LEU A 734 -9.32 -32.17 16.52
CA LEU A 734 -8.24 -32.01 17.49
C LEU A 734 -8.72 -32.00 18.94
N HIS A 735 -9.96 -31.62 19.21
CA HIS A 735 -10.51 -31.51 20.57
C HIS A 735 -11.47 -32.65 20.95
N THR A 736 -11.80 -33.57 20.04
CA THR A 736 -12.59 -34.78 20.32
C THR A 736 -11.76 -36.02 20.64
N GLY A 737 -10.44 -35.95 20.38
CA GLY A 737 -9.55 -37.10 20.49
C GLY A 737 -9.53 -37.98 19.25
N LEU A 738 -10.26 -37.62 18.19
CA LEU A 738 -10.22 -38.33 16.90
C LEU A 738 -8.80 -38.39 16.33
N ALA A 739 -8.02 -37.32 16.53
CA ALA A 739 -6.66 -37.21 16.05
C ALA A 739 -5.59 -37.72 17.03
N ASP A 740 -5.94 -38.22 18.22
CA ASP A 740 -4.96 -38.55 19.29
C ASP A 740 -4.02 -39.71 18.91
N ALA A 741 -4.46 -40.59 18.01
CA ALA A 741 -3.64 -41.68 17.49
C ALA A 741 -2.62 -41.23 16.44
N LEU A 742 -2.75 -40.01 15.91
CA LEU A 742 -1.86 -39.46 14.90
C LEU A 742 -0.71 -38.72 15.58
N PRO A 743 0.56 -39.01 15.25
CA PRO A 743 1.68 -38.20 15.73
C PRO A 743 1.62 -36.82 15.09
N ASP A 744 1.59 -35.79 15.94
CA ASP A 744 1.59 -34.37 15.53
C ASP A 744 0.55 -34.06 14.43
N PRO A 745 -0.75 -34.15 14.72
CA PRO A 745 -1.81 -34.05 13.71
C PRO A 745 -1.90 -32.65 13.10
N ALA A 746 -1.87 -32.61 11.77
CA ALA A 746 -1.93 -31.39 10.96
C ALA A 746 -3.16 -31.39 10.05
N ALA A 747 -3.91 -30.28 10.04
CA ALA A 747 -5.11 -30.12 9.22
C ALA A 747 -4.81 -29.47 7.86
N ARG A 748 -5.44 -29.93 6.78
CA ARG A 748 -5.42 -29.27 5.48
C ARG A 748 -6.77 -29.39 4.76
N PRO A 749 -7.11 -28.50 3.82
CA PRO A 749 -8.27 -28.71 2.95
C PRO A 749 -8.16 -30.05 2.21
N ALA A 750 -9.24 -30.82 2.17
CA ALA A 750 -9.28 -32.11 1.48
C ALA A 750 -9.35 -31.92 -0.04
N ALA A 751 -8.67 -32.80 -0.79
CA ALA A 751 -8.85 -32.86 -2.24
C ALA A 751 -10.10 -33.69 -2.60
N GLN A 752 -10.62 -33.48 -3.81
CA GLN A 752 -11.74 -34.25 -4.38
C GLN A 752 -13.05 -34.17 -3.59
N VAL A 753 -13.22 -33.11 -2.79
CA VAL A 753 -14.48 -32.75 -2.14
C VAL A 753 -14.98 -31.43 -2.76
N GLU A 754 -16.17 -31.46 -3.36
CA GLU A 754 -16.80 -30.26 -3.94
C GLU A 754 -17.43 -29.44 -2.81
N LEU A 755 -16.77 -28.32 -2.47
CA LEU A 755 -17.26 -27.30 -1.56
C LEU A 755 -18.32 -26.46 -2.26
N ALA A 756 -19.44 -26.15 -1.61
CA ALA A 756 -20.42 -25.19 -2.09
C ALA A 756 -20.70 -24.12 -1.05
N TRP A 757 -20.84 -22.85 -1.45
CA TRP A 757 -21.14 -21.76 -0.54
C TRP A 757 -22.20 -20.81 -1.07
N LYS A 758 -22.93 -20.20 -0.15
CA LYS A 758 -23.92 -19.14 -0.41
C LYS A 758 -23.76 -18.02 0.61
N TYR A 759 -23.79 -16.79 0.12
CA TYR A 759 -23.72 -15.56 0.90
C TYR A 759 -24.98 -14.73 0.70
N ARG A 760 -25.65 -14.33 1.78
CA ARG A 760 -26.80 -13.41 1.77
C ARG A 760 -26.65 -12.29 2.80
N GLY A 761 -25.43 -11.88 3.06
CA GLY A 761 -25.11 -10.74 3.92
C GLY A 761 -23.61 -10.51 4.01
N GLN A 762 -23.21 -9.51 4.80
CA GLN A 762 -21.83 -9.02 4.85
C GLN A 762 -21.43 -8.59 6.26
N ILE A 763 -20.18 -8.83 6.65
CA ILE A 763 -19.60 -8.36 7.91
C ILE A 763 -18.82 -7.07 7.62
N THR A 764 -19.26 -5.97 8.20
CA THR A 764 -18.64 -4.62 8.09
C THR A 764 -18.26 -4.08 9.49
N PRO A 765 -17.48 -3.00 9.61
CA PRO A 765 -17.01 -2.44 10.89
C PRO A 765 -18.12 -2.03 11.89
N GLY A 766 -19.38 -1.96 11.45
CA GLY A 766 -20.51 -1.66 12.34
C GLY A 766 -20.96 -2.84 13.20
N HIS A 767 -20.57 -4.07 12.85
CA HIS A 767 -21.05 -5.28 13.50
C HIS A 767 -20.17 -5.66 14.69
N ARG A 768 -20.75 -6.34 15.67
CA ARG A 768 -20.06 -6.64 16.93
C ARG A 768 -19.48 -8.04 16.95
N ARG A 769 -20.20 -8.99 16.34
CA ARG A 769 -19.94 -10.40 16.54
C ARG A 769 -20.11 -11.23 15.28
N MET A 770 -19.25 -12.24 15.17
CA MET A 770 -19.36 -13.31 14.20
C MET A 770 -19.50 -14.63 14.96
N ARG A 771 -20.46 -15.46 14.55
CA ARG A 771 -20.63 -16.83 15.05
C ARG A 771 -20.65 -17.77 13.86
N GLY A 772 -20.09 -18.96 14.01
CA GLY A 772 -20.24 -20.00 13.01
C GLY A 772 -20.50 -21.35 13.65
N GLU A 773 -21.21 -22.20 12.94
CA GLU A 773 -21.42 -23.59 13.36
C GLU A 773 -21.00 -24.54 12.26
N VAL A 774 -20.51 -25.72 12.66
CA VAL A 774 -20.25 -26.85 11.77
C VAL A 774 -20.95 -28.10 12.31
N HIS A 775 -21.57 -28.84 11.39
CA HIS A 775 -22.21 -30.12 11.60
C HIS A 775 -21.38 -31.19 10.89
N ILE A 776 -20.68 -32.02 11.65
CA ILE A 776 -19.88 -33.11 11.09
C ILE A 776 -20.85 -34.11 10.48
N ARG A 777 -20.63 -34.43 9.20
CA ARG A 777 -21.48 -35.35 8.43
C ARG A 777 -20.91 -36.76 8.40
N ARG A 778 -19.59 -36.86 8.34
CA ARG A 778 -18.85 -38.13 8.36
C ARG A 778 -17.39 -37.92 8.74
N VAL A 779 -16.83 -38.96 9.32
CA VAL A 779 -15.40 -39.12 9.60
C VAL A 779 -14.97 -40.45 9.01
N GLU A 780 -14.01 -40.42 8.10
CA GLU A 780 -13.56 -41.60 7.35
C GLU A 780 -12.03 -41.72 7.44
N PRO A 781 -11.45 -42.93 7.53
CA PRO A 781 -10.01 -43.10 7.35
C PRO A 781 -9.58 -42.62 5.95
N CYS A 782 -8.48 -41.88 5.88
CA CYS A 782 -7.91 -41.39 4.62
C CYS A 782 -6.37 -41.54 4.67
N GLY A 783 -5.84 -42.55 3.97
CA GLY A 783 -4.43 -42.92 4.08
C GLY A 783 -4.04 -43.22 5.53
N ASP A 784 -2.98 -42.55 6.02
CA ASP A 784 -2.52 -42.64 7.41
C ASP A 784 -3.25 -41.66 8.36
N GLY A 785 -4.32 -41.01 7.91
CA GLY A 785 -5.06 -40.02 8.69
C GLY A 785 -6.57 -40.12 8.53
N LEU A 786 -7.25 -38.98 8.66
CA LEU A 786 -8.71 -38.88 8.67
C LEU A 786 -9.20 -37.84 7.68
N LEU A 787 -10.30 -38.14 6.99
CA LEU A 787 -11.11 -37.18 6.26
C LEU A 787 -12.37 -36.87 7.09
N LEU A 788 -12.59 -35.59 7.37
CA LEU A 788 -13.82 -35.08 7.93
C LEU A 788 -14.56 -34.28 6.85
N VAL A 789 -15.87 -34.49 6.73
CA VAL A 789 -16.74 -33.66 5.90
C VAL A 789 -17.85 -33.10 6.77
N ALA A 790 -18.09 -31.79 6.66
CA ALA A 790 -19.08 -31.08 7.45
C ALA A 790 -19.87 -30.07 6.61
N ASP A 791 -21.05 -29.70 7.10
CA ASP A 791 -21.80 -28.55 6.61
C ASP A 791 -21.78 -27.44 7.68
N GLY A 792 -21.85 -26.18 7.28
CA GLY A 792 -21.68 -25.07 8.20
C GLY A 792 -22.46 -23.81 7.84
N SER A 793 -22.62 -22.95 8.83
CA SER A 793 -23.30 -21.65 8.71
C SER A 793 -22.55 -20.57 9.46
N VAL A 794 -22.69 -19.31 9.02
CA VAL A 794 -22.14 -18.14 9.73
C VAL A 794 -23.21 -17.10 9.95
N TRP A 795 -23.22 -16.52 11.15
CA TRP A 795 -24.03 -15.39 11.54
C TRP A 795 -23.17 -14.17 11.76
N ARG A 796 -23.72 -13.03 11.33
CA ARG A 796 -23.28 -11.70 11.75
C ARG A 796 -24.29 -11.19 12.76
N ASP A 797 -23.83 -10.98 13.98
CA ASP A 797 -24.69 -10.81 15.14
C ASP A 797 -25.74 -11.94 15.16
N ASP A 798 -27.02 -11.66 14.89
CA ASP A 798 -28.13 -12.62 14.85
C ASP A 798 -28.64 -12.96 13.45
N LEU A 799 -28.09 -12.37 12.38
CA LEU A 799 -28.50 -12.65 11.01
C LEU A 799 -27.63 -13.77 10.42
N ARG A 800 -28.23 -14.89 10.00
CA ARG A 800 -27.53 -15.95 9.27
C ARG A 800 -27.20 -15.49 7.86
N ILE A 801 -25.91 -15.42 7.53
CA ILE A 801 -25.43 -14.84 6.29
C ILE A 801 -24.75 -15.86 5.38
N TYR A 802 -24.07 -16.87 5.91
CA TYR A 802 -23.38 -17.89 5.11
C TYR A 802 -23.99 -19.28 5.33
N GLN A 803 -24.02 -20.06 4.26
CA GLN A 803 -24.23 -21.50 4.27
C GLN A 803 -23.10 -22.09 3.42
N VAL A 804 -22.42 -23.11 3.96
CA VAL A 804 -21.31 -23.77 3.29
C VAL A 804 -21.50 -25.27 3.44
N ASP A 805 -21.58 -25.99 2.33
CA ASP A 805 -21.80 -27.42 2.29
C ASP A 805 -20.52 -28.14 1.86
N ASN A 806 -20.30 -29.34 2.40
CA ASN A 806 -19.16 -30.21 2.13
C ASN A 806 -17.78 -29.58 2.41
N ILE A 807 -17.61 -28.98 3.59
CA ILE A 807 -16.30 -28.57 4.12
C ILE A 807 -15.46 -29.82 4.38
N GLY A 808 -14.56 -30.14 3.46
CA GLY A 808 -13.66 -31.29 3.55
C GLY A 808 -12.32 -30.92 4.19
N VAL A 809 -11.96 -31.57 5.30
CA VAL A 809 -10.68 -31.40 5.99
C VAL A 809 -10.00 -32.75 6.17
N GLU A 810 -8.74 -32.83 5.79
CA GLU A 810 -7.88 -33.97 6.11
C GLU A 810 -7.03 -33.64 7.34
N ILE A 811 -6.95 -34.59 8.28
CA ILE A 811 -6.04 -34.56 9.42
C ILE A 811 -5.00 -35.67 9.21
N LEU A 812 -3.73 -35.28 9.09
CA LEU A 812 -2.63 -36.19 8.75
C LEU A 812 -1.49 -36.05 9.77
N PRO A 813 -0.64 -37.08 9.94
CA PRO A 813 0.56 -36.96 10.77
C PRO A 813 1.61 -36.05 10.11
N THR A 814 2.20 -35.14 10.89
CA THR A 814 3.29 -34.27 10.41
C THR A 814 4.57 -35.11 10.23
N GLY A 815 4.95 -35.41 8.98
CA GLY A 815 6.14 -36.21 8.66
C GLY A 815 5.92 -37.48 7.84
N GLY A 816 4.68 -37.80 7.43
CA GLY A 816 4.43 -38.79 6.38
C GLY A 816 4.98 -38.30 5.04
N ALA A 817 5.83 -39.10 4.40
CA ALA A 817 6.59 -38.74 3.22
C ALA A 817 5.74 -38.05 2.13
N ALA A 818 6.14 -36.85 1.73
CA ALA A 818 5.82 -36.34 0.41
C ALA A 818 6.54 -37.23 -0.61
N GLU A 819 5.87 -38.26 -1.12
CA GLU A 819 6.29 -38.92 -2.35
C GLU A 819 6.34 -37.85 -3.46
N GLY A 820 7.54 -37.44 -3.86
CA GLY A 820 7.74 -36.57 -5.02
C GLY A 820 8.79 -35.46 -4.89
N GLN A 821 9.42 -35.23 -3.73
CA GLN A 821 10.57 -34.33 -3.67
C GLN A 821 11.84 -35.05 -4.15
N VAL A 822 12.18 -34.87 -5.43
CA VAL A 822 13.56 -35.08 -5.90
C VAL A 822 14.46 -34.09 -5.15
N PRO A 823 15.55 -34.53 -4.49
CA PRO A 823 16.43 -33.61 -3.76
C PRO A 823 17.11 -32.65 -4.74
N ARG A 824 17.22 -31.39 -4.28
CA ARG A 824 17.76 -30.20 -4.95
C ARG A 824 19.01 -30.41 -5.80
#